data_AF-A0A957LJQ9-F1
#
_entry.id   AF-A0A957LJQ9-F1
#
_cell.length_a   1.000
_cell.length_b   1.000
_cell.length_c   1.000
_cell.angle_alpha   90.00
_cell.angle_beta   90.00
_cell.angle_gamma   90.00
#
_symmetry.space_group_name_H-M   'P 1'
#
loop_
_entity.id
_entity.type
_entity.pdbx_description
1 polymer ?
#
loop_
_entity_poly.entity_id
_entity_poly.type
_entity_poly.pdbx_seq_one_letter_code
_entity_poly.pdbx_strand_id
1 'polypeptide(L)'
;MSDDTVVVGVPGYNNATGAVFVFTRTVGSWQVATTPAAILTASDGASGDELGTAVAISGNRIIAGAPYHNTSAGAAYVFERPGSDWSVATETKLTAFDGGADDFFGEAVDISGDIAVVGAYGYDTTLTDAGAAYAFDYSSSWSTGTRLISEAPEEFGSFGDSVAVESGTTNMIVVGAPFETPTTGVSTGGKAYAFPGTPLWTTDQESVELRANAPAAGDWLGWSVAIDGDTILAGAPQAGNIGATYVFTRPGSLSVLELYEIATLLPSDGSGGDFFGGSVALSSGYAIVGSPSAGGIVSTTLSGAAYVYIRATGAWTNTIEAAKLIPADGENTDNFGESVGLAGTSFVAGAPTDDFDQSTVDSGSAYVFTLDELAIAKAADPASVLPGGQVTYTIVYTNNGPNTVNGATIADVLPAAVATSTVTAAGTQITATGTARYNWQVAPLAPGAGGIITVTGVLSIPLAGGLITNTVTIGSDLPDGTPADNTGAAGVNVPLNADLSISKALTPARATAGDTVTFTLTYSNAGPDSATGVVITDVIPVSITNSIVISSGPTLQQVPAVPGFAWAVQGALAPDVTGVITVVGTLAGSLTAPEAITNSAQITSGLLDMVPGNDSSAAALDVCMNNLAVTSAADSGTGSLRWALAGICPDGTITIAPPAPLVITLTSGQLAVDRNVTIAGSGAATVTVDASSSSRIFNIGAGVRASFNGLTLRRGSAGAGNGGAILVNSGANLTLSSAEIVSSTASSGGAIANLGVATINNSVLHGNSAGAGGAVANAVGVTLTITNSTIISNVASGGVLGGTGGAVNNAGRLTLENATVTGNRAGQGAALYQTQGTATFRHVTVANNTATTAGGGIYAIGGTTSLANSLFAANGTGAGASVGGTGGVTNAGGNLCWPTGTCNVTPAIPYADPLLGALGIYLGASPVLPLLPGSNAIDAGTSGNCLATDQRGVARTPATCDSGAFEARGFSVTVLSGNNQSTPAGNALSSPLRVTVAGTAPDPISGGSVTFAGPLTGASTNPVTTTATIAGSTAAITPTTNTTKGSYVVTASMRGATVSASFTLTNTDSPISGLAATSSSPTILNSSTAFTATITTGTNVTYQWNFGDNSALGSGANTSHTYAAVGTYTAIVTATNNLGSASKSVVVTVRDVPITGLQAANSSPKPVGSAVSFTATIGGGTGVSYTWAFGDGSGGSGANAQHTYASAGTYTAIVTATNTSGSTAVPTVVTV
;
A
#
# COMPACT_ATOMS: atom_id res chain seq x y z
N MET A 1 -31.28 40.29 74.43
CA MET A 1 -31.55 40.87 73.09
C MET A 1 -32.76 40.15 72.50
N SER A 2 -33.57 40.80 71.64
CA SER A 2 -34.69 40.16 70.94
C SER A 2 -34.82 40.76 69.54
N ASP A 3 -34.68 39.95 68.48
CA ASP A 3 -34.75 40.27 67.03
C ASP A 3 -34.12 41.61 66.59
N ASP A 4 -34.84 42.72 66.80
CA ASP A 4 -34.49 44.08 66.38
C ASP A 4 -34.18 45.03 67.55
N THR A 5 -34.24 44.53 68.79
CA THR A 5 -34.17 45.31 70.02
C THR A 5 -33.03 44.80 70.92
N VAL A 6 -32.15 45.71 71.33
CA VAL A 6 -31.12 45.49 72.38
C VAL A 6 -31.54 46.26 73.63
N VAL A 7 -31.41 45.63 74.79
CA VAL A 7 -31.67 46.25 76.10
C VAL A 7 -30.39 46.23 76.90
N VAL A 8 -30.07 47.34 77.58
CA VAL A 8 -28.85 47.53 78.35
C VAL A 8 -29.24 48.07 79.72
N GLY A 9 -28.86 47.36 80.78
CA GLY A 9 -29.04 47.81 82.16
C GLY A 9 -27.98 48.85 82.54
N VAL A 10 -28.38 49.88 83.28
CA VAL A 10 -27.49 51.00 83.67
C VAL A 10 -27.67 51.29 85.17
N PRO A 11 -27.18 50.40 86.06
CA PRO A 11 -27.41 50.48 87.51
C PRO A 11 -26.87 51.77 88.15
N GLY A 12 -25.74 52.29 87.64
CA GLY A 12 -25.15 53.56 88.12
C GLY A 12 -25.93 54.83 87.74
N TYR A 13 -27.00 54.72 86.94
CA TYR A 13 -27.76 55.87 86.46
C TYR A 13 -28.36 56.69 87.61
N ASN A 14 -28.17 58.02 87.56
CA ASN A 14 -28.77 59.02 88.47
C ASN A 14 -28.57 58.72 89.97
N ASN A 15 -27.32 58.79 90.47
CA ASN A 15 -26.94 58.44 91.84
C ASN A 15 -27.34 56.99 92.21
N ALA A 16 -27.10 56.06 91.29
CA ALA A 16 -27.43 54.66 91.47
C ALA A 16 -28.92 54.38 91.75
N THR A 17 -29.85 55.23 91.26
CA THR A 17 -31.27 54.84 91.20
C THR A 17 -31.49 53.76 90.13
N GLY A 18 -30.63 53.73 89.12
CA GLY A 18 -30.63 52.77 88.02
C GLY A 18 -31.67 53.04 86.92
N ALA A 19 -31.46 52.44 85.75
CA ALA A 19 -32.33 52.52 84.58
C ALA A 19 -32.10 51.37 83.58
N VAL A 20 -33.00 51.21 82.61
CA VAL A 20 -32.80 50.34 81.42
C VAL A 20 -32.87 51.17 80.15
N PHE A 21 -31.84 51.07 79.31
CA PHE A 21 -31.74 51.73 78.02
C PHE A 21 -32.11 50.76 76.90
N VAL A 22 -32.95 51.21 75.98
CA VAL A 22 -33.48 50.37 74.89
C VAL A 22 -33.04 50.91 73.52
N PHE A 23 -32.49 50.05 72.67
CA PHE A 23 -32.02 50.38 71.32
C PHE A 23 -32.73 49.52 70.26
N THR A 24 -33.05 50.09 69.09
CA THR A 24 -33.73 49.37 67.99
C THR A 24 -33.01 49.53 66.65
N ARG A 25 -32.95 48.46 65.85
CA ARG A 25 -32.27 48.41 64.55
C ARG A 25 -33.09 49.07 63.43
N THR A 26 -32.44 49.84 62.54
CA THR A 26 -33.01 50.28 61.25
C THR A 26 -32.42 49.49 60.06
N VAL A 27 -33.16 49.41 58.94
CA VAL A 27 -32.90 48.46 57.83
C VAL A 27 -31.43 48.46 57.37
N GLY A 28 -30.75 47.32 57.54
CA GLY A 28 -29.47 47.00 56.89
C GLY A 28 -28.20 47.07 57.74
N SER A 29 -28.21 47.62 58.97
CA SER A 29 -27.09 47.51 59.93
C SER A 29 -27.46 48.10 61.30
N TRP A 30 -26.87 47.58 62.38
CA TRP A 30 -26.79 48.31 63.65
C TRP A 30 -25.81 49.49 63.47
N GLN A 31 -26.29 50.72 63.54
CA GLN A 31 -25.44 51.92 63.51
C GLN A 31 -24.99 52.23 64.95
N VAL A 32 -23.83 52.89 65.11
CA VAL A 32 -23.39 53.41 66.42
C VAL A 32 -24.46 54.38 66.93
N ALA A 33 -25.20 53.95 67.95
CA ALA A 33 -26.34 54.70 68.48
C ALA A 33 -25.96 55.34 69.81
N THR A 34 -25.73 56.66 69.81
CA THR A 34 -25.38 57.42 71.02
C THR A 34 -26.59 57.81 71.86
N THR A 35 -27.82 57.50 71.41
CA THR A 35 -29.07 57.82 72.11
C THR A 35 -30.01 56.63 72.12
N PRO A 36 -30.50 56.18 73.29
CA PRO A 36 -31.46 55.10 73.37
C PRO A 36 -32.83 55.54 72.82
N ALA A 37 -33.58 54.59 72.27
CA ALA A 37 -34.96 54.76 71.85
C ALA A 37 -35.91 55.00 73.05
N ALA A 38 -35.58 54.45 74.22
CA ALA A 38 -36.28 54.71 75.48
C ALA A 38 -35.34 54.52 76.68
N ILE A 39 -35.60 55.25 77.78
CA ILE A 39 -34.97 55.05 79.10
C ILE A 39 -36.10 54.71 80.09
N LEU A 40 -36.02 53.54 80.71
CA LEU A 40 -37.01 53.00 81.63
C LEU A 40 -36.48 53.11 83.07
N THR A 41 -37.28 53.66 83.98
CA THR A 41 -36.93 53.88 85.40
C THR A 41 -38.06 53.43 86.30
N ALA A 42 -37.77 52.96 87.52
CA ALA A 42 -38.78 52.62 88.52
C ALA A 42 -39.44 53.88 89.10
N SER A 43 -40.77 53.90 89.19
CA SER A 43 -41.50 55.06 89.74
C SER A 43 -41.21 55.37 91.21
N ASP A 44 -40.78 54.38 91.97
CA ASP A 44 -40.40 54.48 93.39
C ASP A 44 -38.89 54.33 93.63
N GLY A 45 -38.06 54.42 92.57
CA GLY A 45 -36.62 54.29 92.67
C GLY A 45 -35.97 55.32 93.60
N ALA A 46 -35.16 54.83 94.53
CA ALA A 46 -34.35 55.60 95.46
C ALA A 46 -32.84 55.47 95.13
N SER A 47 -32.04 56.40 95.67
CA SER A 47 -30.60 56.39 95.43
C SER A 47 -29.96 55.14 96.05
N GLY A 48 -29.21 54.40 95.25
CA GLY A 48 -28.58 53.15 95.63
C GLY A 48 -29.43 51.91 95.40
N ASP A 49 -30.61 52.00 94.76
CA ASP A 49 -31.45 50.84 94.44
C ASP A 49 -30.90 50.00 93.26
N GLU A 50 -30.11 50.64 92.37
CA GLU A 50 -29.42 50.01 91.23
C GLU A 50 -30.33 49.22 90.27
N LEU A 51 -31.46 49.81 89.87
CA LEU A 51 -32.30 49.26 88.82
C LEU A 51 -31.51 49.00 87.52
N GLY A 52 -31.68 47.82 86.94
CA GLY A 52 -30.97 47.40 85.74
C GLY A 52 -29.65 46.69 86.02
N THR A 53 -29.40 46.26 87.26
CA THR A 53 -28.28 45.35 87.59
C THR A 53 -28.34 44.08 86.73
N ALA A 54 -29.53 43.49 86.60
CA ALA A 54 -29.84 42.49 85.60
C ALA A 54 -31.03 42.91 84.74
N VAL A 55 -31.00 42.54 83.46
CA VAL A 55 -32.08 42.82 82.49
C VAL A 55 -32.32 41.64 81.57
N ALA A 56 -33.58 41.39 81.23
CA ALA A 56 -33.97 40.44 80.20
C ALA A 56 -35.14 40.97 79.37
N ILE A 57 -35.29 40.46 78.15
CA ILE A 57 -36.35 40.88 77.22
C ILE A 57 -36.95 39.66 76.53
N SER A 58 -38.28 39.57 76.55
CA SER A 58 -39.05 38.62 75.75
C SER A 58 -40.22 39.34 75.09
N GLY A 59 -40.20 39.38 73.76
CA GLY A 59 -41.27 40.00 72.96
C GLY A 59 -41.50 41.48 73.30
N ASN A 60 -42.60 41.78 73.97
CA ASN A 60 -43.01 43.14 74.36
C ASN A 60 -42.77 43.46 75.84
N ARG A 61 -42.07 42.61 76.59
CA ARG A 61 -41.78 42.80 78.02
C ARG A 61 -40.29 42.81 78.30
N ILE A 62 -39.87 43.75 79.14
CA ILE A 62 -38.53 43.84 79.73
C ILE A 62 -38.69 43.63 81.22
N ILE A 63 -37.83 42.81 81.82
CA ILE A 63 -37.69 42.74 83.27
C ILE A 63 -36.34 43.34 83.67
N ALA A 64 -36.32 44.06 84.79
CA ALA A 64 -35.14 44.71 85.33
C ALA A 64 -35.07 44.55 86.86
N GLY A 65 -33.93 44.13 87.38
CA GLY A 65 -33.71 43.94 88.81
C GLY A 65 -33.15 45.17 89.52
N ALA A 66 -33.52 45.37 90.78
CA ALA A 66 -33.06 46.42 91.68
C ALA A 66 -32.75 45.80 93.08
N PRO A 67 -31.63 45.07 93.21
CA PRO A 67 -31.35 44.20 94.37
C PRO A 67 -31.20 44.96 95.70
N TYR A 68 -30.77 46.22 95.67
CA TYR A 68 -30.52 47.01 96.88
C TYR A 68 -31.73 47.80 97.37
N HIS A 69 -32.86 47.73 96.65
CA HIS A 69 -34.08 48.42 97.01
C HIS A 69 -34.59 48.02 98.41
N ASN A 70 -34.99 49.02 99.22
CA ASN A 70 -35.54 48.84 100.57
C ASN A 70 -34.66 47.98 101.49
N THR A 71 -33.48 48.50 101.83
CA THR A 71 -32.46 47.83 102.67
C THR A 71 -32.09 46.46 102.13
N SER A 72 -31.79 46.39 100.84
CA SER A 72 -31.39 45.15 100.16
C SER A 72 -32.41 44.02 100.23
N ALA A 73 -33.67 44.31 100.57
CA ALA A 73 -34.74 43.33 100.40
C ALA A 73 -35.05 43.06 98.93
N GLY A 74 -34.72 44.03 98.08
CA GLY A 74 -34.73 43.92 96.64
C GLY A 74 -36.11 44.07 95.99
N ALA A 75 -36.11 44.36 94.69
CA ALA A 75 -37.29 44.42 93.85
C ALA A 75 -36.93 44.09 92.38
N ALA A 76 -37.92 43.69 91.60
CA ALA A 76 -37.80 43.61 90.14
C ALA A 76 -38.97 44.34 89.48
N TYR A 77 -38.74 44.94 88.32
CA TYR A 77 -39.72 45.75 87.60
C TYR A 77 -39.90 45.20 86.20
N VAL A 78 -41.15 44.90 85.86
CA VAL A 78 -41.54 44.48 84.52
C VAL A 78 -42.10 45.69 83.78
N PHE A 79 -41.44 46.07 82.68
CA PHE A 79 -41.90 47.09 81.75
C PHE A 79 -42.54 46.45 80.54
N GLU A 80 -43.77 46.83 80.22
CA GLU A 80 -44.51 46.31 79.06
C GLU A 80 -44.83 47.44 78.07
N ARG A 81 -44.40 47.30 76.82
CA ARG A 81 -44.71 48.29 75.77
C ARG A 81 -46.08 48.03 75.14
N PRO A 82 -46.92 49.07 74.98
CA PRO A 82 -48.07 49.01 74.09
C PRO A 82 -47.63 49.19 72.63
N GLY A 83 -47.75 48.16 71.79
CA GLY A 83 -47.31 48.20 70.39
C GLY A 83 -45.78 48.04 70.26
N SER A 84 -45.12 48.91 69.49
CA SER A 84 -43.68 48.82 69.20
C SER A 84 -42.82 49.88 69.90
N ASP A 85 -43.42 50.89 70.53
CA ASP A 85 -42.72 52.03 71.14
C ASP A 85 -42.50 51.83 72.64
N TRP A 86 -41.23 51.77 73.06
CA TRP A 86 -40.84 51.56 74.45
C TRP A 86 -40.97 52.81 75.33
N SER A 87 -41.05 54.01 74.75
CA SER A 87 -41.11 55.27 75.52
C SER A 87 -42.41 55.44 76.33
N VAL A 88 -43.44 54.65 76.02
CA VAL A 88 -44.76 54.64 76.66
C VAL A 88 -45.04 53.35 77.45
N ALA A 89 -43.99 52.62 77.83
CA ALA A 89 -44.12 51.38 78.58
C ALA A 89 -44.76 51.58 79.96
N THR A 90 -45.57 50.60 80.40
CA THR A 90 -46.14 50.56 81.75
C THR A 90 -45.31 49.66 82.65
N GLU A 91 -45.13 50.03 83.91
CA GLU A 91 -44.37 49.25 84.90
C GLU A 91 -45.27 48.41 85.82
N THR A 92 -44.76 47.26 86.26
CA THR A 92 -45.28 46.48 87.38
C THR A 92 -44.13 46.05 88.27
N LYS A 93 -44.23 46.34 89.57
CA LYS A 93 -43.23 45.94 90.57
C LYS A 93 -43.50 44.54 91.12
N LEU A 94 -42.44 43.73 91.22
CA LEU A 94 -42.40 42.40 91.82
C LEU A 94 -41.51 42.45 93.06
N THR A 95 -41.94 41.76 94.12
CA THR A 95 -41.19 41.61 95.38
C THR A 95 -41.38 40.19 95.90
N ALA A 96 -40.40 39.65 96.61
CA ALA A 96 -40.59 38.43 97.40
C ALA A 96 -41.71 38.63 98.45
N PHE A 97 -42.64 37.67 98.56
CA PHE A 97 -43.75 37.77 99.52
C PHE A 97 -43.28 37.68 100.99
N ASP A 98 -42.06 37.20 101.20
CA ASP A 98 -41.42 36.95 102.47
C ASP A 98 -40.00 37.52 102.53
N GLY A 99 -39.67 38.49 101.67
CA GLY A 99 -38.35 39.10 101.61
C GLY A 99 -37.96 39.81 102.92
N GLY A 100 -36.77 39.48 103.42
CA GLY A 100 -36.04 40.13 104.50
C GLY A 100 -35.07 41.19 103.99
N ALA A 101 -34.36 41.86 104.91
CA ALA A 101 -33.26 42.74 104.53
C ALA A 101 -32.05 41.89 104.12
N ASP A 102 -31.26 42.37 103.17
CA ASP A 102 -30.06 41.67 102.63
C ASP A 102 -30.35 40.35 101.88
N ASP A 103 -31.59 40.16 101.38
CA ASP A 103 -31.96 39.03 100.53
C ASP A 103 -31.56 39.22 99.04
N PHE A 104 -31.33 40.47 98.61
CA PHE A 104 -30.94 40.88 97.25
C PHE A 104 -31.88 40.39 96.13
N PHE A 105 -33.20 40.42 96.37
CA PHE A 105 -34.19 40.06 95.34
C PHE A 105 -34.06 40.97 94.10
N GLY A 106 -33.82 40.39 92.93
CA GLY A 106 -33.57 41.14 91.70
C GLY A 106 -32.11 41.19 91.28
N GLU A 107 -31.20 40.49 91.96
CA GLU A 107 -29.81 40.37 91.49
C GLU A 107 -29.75 39.74 90.09
N ALA A 108 -30.49 38.65 89.90
CA ALA A 108 -30.66 37.99 88.61
C ALA A 108 -32.13 37.99 88.20
N VAL A 109 -32.41 38.28 86.93
CA VAL A 109 -33.75 38.24 86.35
C VAL A 109 -33.73 37.59 84.97
N ASP A 110 -34.77 36.83 84.66
CA ASP A 110 -35.04 36.39 83.29
C ASP A 110 -36.54 36.36 83.00
N ILE A 111 -36.92 36.51 81.74
CA ILE A 111 -38.32 36.51 81.31
C ILE A 111 -38.47 35.79 79.97
N SER A 112 -39.39 34.84 79.92
CA SER A 112 -39.75 34.12 78.69
C SER A 112 -41.27 34.03 78.61
N GLY A 113 -41.84 34.67 77.58
CA GLY A 113 -43.28 34.75 77.38
C GLY A 113 -44.01 35.35 78.60
N ASP A 114 -44.84 34.51 79.24
CA ASP A 114 -45.66 34.86 80.39
C ASP A 114 -45.04 34.43 81.74
N ILE A 115 -43.76 34.03 81.78
CA ILE A 115 -43.07 33.61 83.00
C ILE A 115 -41.87 34.52 83.24
N ALA A 116 -41.76 35.06 84.44
CA ALA A 116 -40.60 35.79 84.93
C ALA A 116 -39.99 35.07 86.13
N VAL A 117 -38.67 35.06 86.22
CA VAL A 117 -37.94 34.50 87.35
C VAL A 117 -37.02 35.55 87.91
N VAL A 118 -36.99 35.63 89.25
CA VAL A 118 -36.16 36.59 89.98
C VAL A 118 -35.37 35.87 91.07
N GLY A 119 -34.06 36.03 91.06
CA GLY A 119 -33.14 35.50 92.06
C GLY A 119 -33.05 36.38 93.31
N ALA A 120 -32.82 35.76 94.46
CA ALA A 120 -32.59 36.39 95.77
C ALA A 120 -31.51 35.55 96.49
N TYR A 121 -30.25 35.74 96.11
CA TYR A 121 -29.16 34.87 96.56
C TYR A 121 -28.84 35.00 98.06
N GLY A 122 -29.19 36.13 98.68
CA GLY A 122 -29.01 36.37 100.13
C GLY A 122 -30.16 35.86 100.98
N TYR A 123 -31.20 35.27 100.39
CA TYR A 123 -32.37 34.83 101.14
C TYR A 123 -32.00 33.80 102.23
N ASP A 124 -32.38 34.12 103.46
CA ASP A 124 -32.22 33.25 104.62
C ASP A 124 -33.31 32.17 104.68
N THR A 125 -32.89 30.90 104.70
CA THR A 125 -33.79 29.78 105.00
C THR A 125 -33.83 29.53 106.52
N THR A 126 -33.56 28.29 106.96
CA THR A 126 -33.05 28.05 108.32
C THR A 126 -31.53 28.24 108.41
N LEU A 127 -30.87 28.43 107.26
CA LEU A 127 -29.44 28.65 107.09
C LEU A 127 -29.23 30.04 106.50
N THR A 128 -28.13 30.70 106.89
CA THR A 128 -27.77 32.04 106.43
C THR A 128 -27.37 32.04 104.96
N ASP A 129 -27.88 33.00 104.18
CA ASP A 129 -27.56 33.22 102.77
C ASP A 129 -27.61 31.94 101.90
N ALA A 130 -28.57 31.05 102.20
CA ALA A 130 -28.76 29.84 101.41
C ALA A 130 -29.29 30.18 100.00
N GLY A 131 -30.07 31.25 99.90
CA GLY A 131 -30.59 31.79 98.65
C GLY A 131 -31.92 31.17 98.22
N ALA A 132 -32.64 31.91 97.39
CA ALA A 132 -33.91 31.51 96.77
C ALA A 132 -34.06 32.09 95.37
N ALA A 133 -34.96 31.51 94.57
CA ALA A 133 -35.46 32.11 93.33
C ALA A 133 -36.99 32.14 93.36
N TYR A 134 -37.61 33.09 92.68
CA TYR A 134 -39.06 33.28 92.69
C TYR A 134 -39.60 33.28 91.26
N ALA A 135 -40.50 32.34 90.98
CA ALA A 135 -41.16 32.20 89.69
C ALA A 135 -42.52 32.92 89.70
N PHE A 136 -42.72 33.84 88.77
CA PHE A 136 -43.94 34.62 88.60
C PHE A 136 -44.61 34.27 87.29
N ASP A 137 -45.88 33.83 87.35
CA ASP A 137 -46.70 33.64 86.16
C ASP A 137 -47.56 34.89 85.88
N TYR A 138 -47.66 35.26 84.60
CA TYR A 138 -48.55 36.30 84.10
C TYR A 138 -49.82 35.70 83.48
N SER A 139 -50.97 36.25 83.84
CA SER A 139 -52.25 35.91 83.20
C SER A 139 -52.99 37.16 82.77
N SER A 140 -53.41 37.98 83.74
CA SER A 140 -53.86 39.37 83.57
C SER A 140 -53.13 40.35 84.49
N SER A 141 -52.41 39.81 85.47
CA SER A 141 -51.46 40.46 86.36
C SER A 141 -50.42 39.41 86.74
N TRP A 142 -49.28 39.84 87.24
CA TRP A 142 -48.28 38.93 87.80
C TRP A 142 -48.79 38.29 89.09
N SER A 143 -48.49 37.00 89.29
CA SER A 143 -48.73 36.28 90.54
C SER A 143 -47.91 36.85 91.72
N THR A 144 -48.11 36.35 92.94
CA THR A 144 -47.31 36.75 94.11
C THR A 144 -45.91 36.12 94.16
N GLY A 145 -45.55 35.32 93.16
CA GLY A 145 -44.29 34.58 93.12
C GLY A 145 -44.35 33.27 93.89
N THR A 146 -43.82 32.22 93.29
CA THR A 146 -43.58 30.92 93.93
C THR A 146 -42.10 30.81 94.26
N ARG A 147 -41.79 30.61 95.55
CA ARG A 147 -40.41 30.45 96.02
C ARG A 147 -39.87 29.06 95.65
N LEU A 148 -38.68 29.04 95.07
CA LEU A 148 -37.86 27.89 94.72
C LEU A 148 -36.59 27.93 95.59
N ILE A 149 -36.21 26.80 96.13
CA ILE A 149 -34.99 26.60 96.94
C ILE A 149 -34.32 25.29 96.51
N SER A 150 -33.04 25.13 96.78
CA SER A 150 -32.36 23.85 96.56
C SER A 150 -32.92 22.76 97.49
N GLU A 151 -32.87 21.50 97.05
CA GLU A 151 -33.35 20.35 97.84
C GLU A 151 -32.49 20.07 99.09
N ALA A 152 -31.25 20.55 99.08
CA ALA A 152 -30.29 20.45 100.17
C ALA A 152 -29.56 21.79 100.34
N PRO A 153 -30.23 22.82 100.91
CA PRO A 153 -29.65 24.15 101.04
C PRO A 153 -28.44 24.14 101.95
N GLU A 154 -27.44 24.95 101.60
CA GLU A 154 -26.21 25.13 102.37
C GLU A 154 -26.07 26.58 102.85
N GLU A 155 -25.39 26.77 103.97
CA GLU A 155 -25.06 28.12 104.48
C GLU A 155 -24.11 28.80 103.49
N PHE A 156 -24.42 30.03 103.05
CA PHE A 156 -23.73 30.76 101.99
C PHE A 156 -23.74 30.05 100.62
N GLY A 157 -24.78 29.27 100.32
CA GLY A 157 -24.92 28.58 99.04
C GLY A 157 -25.20 29.49 97.84
N SER A 158 -25.79 30.67 98.09
CA SER A 158 -26.17 31.67 97.08
C SER A 158 -27.03 31.09 95.95
N PHE A 159 -28.00 30.24 96.28
CA PHE A 159 -28.98 29.78 95.31
C PHE A 159 -29.81 30.97 94.79
N GLY A 160 -29.90 31.13 93.46
CA GLY A 160 -30.56 32.30 92.85
C GLY A 160 -29.60 33.38 92.38
N ASP A 161 -28.29 33.17 92.45
CA ASP A 161 -27.26 34.10 91.94
C ASP A 161 -27.34 34.30 90.43
N SER A 162 -27.78 33.27 89.70
CA SER A 162 -28.15 33.37 88.29
C SER A 162 -29.44 32.61 88.02
N VAL A 163 -30.26 33.12 87.10
CA VAL A 163 -31.55 32.50 86.71
C VAL A 163 -31.72 32.54 85.21
N ALA A 164 -32.35 31.50 84.65
CA ALA A 164 -32.81 31.50 83.27
C ALA A 164 -34.15 30.74 83.16
N VAL A 165 -35.02 31.18 82.24
CA VAL A 165 -36.34 30.60 82.05
C VAL A 165 -36.66 30.40 80.58
N GLU A 166 -37.24 29.25 80.27
CA GLU A 166 -37.84 29.00 78.96
C GLU A 166 -39.31 28.61 79.13
N SER A 167 -40.19 29.41 78.50
CA SER A 167 -41.61 29.10 78.36
C SER A 167 -41.86 28.28 77.09
N GLY A 168 -42.78 27.30 77.15
CA GLY A 168 -43.06 26.46 75.98
C GLY A 168 -44.00 25.31 76.26
N THR A 169 -43.80 24.17 75.58
CA THR A 169 -44.59 22.95 75.82
C THR A 169 -44.29 22.31 77.17
N THR A 170 -43.09 22.53 77.69
CA THR A 170 -42.68 22.25 79.08
C THR A 170 -41.89 23.45 79.56
N ASN A 171 -42.38 24.12 80.59
CA ASN A 171 -41.66 25.26 81.17
C ASN A 171 -40.43 24.73 81.89
N MET A 172 -39.35 25.49 81.91
CA MET A 172 -38.17 25.13 82.69
C MET A 172 -37.49 26.37 83.23
N ILE A 173 -37.13 26.31 84.51
CA ILE A 173 -36.31 27.32 85.18
C ILE A 173 -34.98 26.68 85.51
N VAL A 174 -33.89 27.36 85.24
CA VAL A 174 -32.54 26.98 85.67
C VAL A 174 -32.08 28.02 86.68
N VAL A 175 -31.56 27.55 87.82
CA VAL A 175 -31.09 28.41 88.90
C VAL A 175 -29.67 28.01 89.28
N GLY A 176 -28.76 28.99 89.29
CA GLY A 176 -27.39 28.84 89.75
C GLY A 176 -27.26 28.93 91.27
N ALA A 177 -26.31 28.18 91.82
CA ALA A 177 -25.89 28.18 93.23
C ALA A 177 -24.36 27.99 93.29
N PRO A 178 -23.57 29.00 92.89
CA PRO A 178 -22.14 28.87 92.63
C PRO A 178 -21.28 28.52 93.85
N PHE A 179 -21.82 28.64 95.06
CA PHE A 179 -21.08 28.39 96.30
C PHE A 179 -21.55 27.14 97.08
N GLU A 180 -22.62 26.48 96.66
CA GLU A 180 -23.01 25.18 97.24
C GLU A 180 -21.96 24.09 96.96
N THR A 181 -21.72 23.23 97.94
CA THR A 181 -20.73 22.16 97.87
C THR A 181 -21.30 20.90 97.21
N PRO A 182 -20.57 20.26 96.28
CA PRO A 182 -20.97 18.97 95.74
C PRO A 182 -21.02 17.89 96.84
N THR A 183 -22.01 16.98 96.79
CA THR A 183 -22.25 15.89 97.75
C THR A 183 -21.10 14.88 97.94
N THR A 184 -19.94 15.09 97.32
CA THR A 184 -18.78 14.20 97.29
C THR A 184 -17.63 14.60 98.23
N GLY A 185 -17.83 15.57 99.13
CA GLY A 185 -16.86 15.90 100.19
C GLY A 185 -15.68 16.77 99.76
N VAL A 186 -15.79 17.44 98.61
CA VAL A 186 -14.93 18.55 98.19
C VAL A 186 -15.59 19.86 98.59
N SER A 187 -14.94 20.65 99.43
CA SER A 187 -15.42 22.00 99.78
C SER A 187 -15.38 22.91 98.54
N THR A 188 -16.54 23.50 98.21
CA THR A 188 -16.81 24.70 97.36
C THR A 188 -16.81 24.56 95.83
N GLY A 189 -17.42 23.53 95.24
CA GLY A 189 -17.40 23.26 93.79
C GLY A 189 -18.64 23.65 92.95
N GLY A 190 -19.50 24.56 93.41
CA GLY A 190 -20.65 25.14 92.69
C GLY A 190 -21.73 24.18 92.14
N LYS A 191 -22.95 24.68 91.97
CA LYS A 191 -24.07 23.90 91.39
C LYS A 191 -25.00 24.75 90.52
N ALA A 192 -25.75 24.07 89.66
CA ALA A 192 -26.97 24.62 89.07
C ALA A 192 -28.10 23.59 89.14
N TYR A 193 -29.34 24.07 89.20
CA TYR A 193 -30.54 23.27 89.37
C TYR A 193 -31.52 23.58 88.25
N ALA A 194 -32.06 22.55 87.61
CA ALA A 194 -33.14 22.68 86.65
C ALA A 194 -34.46 22.28 87.30
N PHE A 195 -35.46 23.14 87.21
CA PHE A 195 -36.83 22.94 87.69
C PHE A 195 -37.76 22.77 86.49
N PRO A 196 -38.17 21.54 86.15
CA PRO A 196 -39.18 21.28 85.13
C PRO A 196 -40.56 21.74 85.62
N GLY A 197 -41.10 22.77 84.99
CA GLY A 197 -42.42 23.31 85.33
C GLY A 197 -43.57 22.51 84.73
N THR A 198 -44.62 22.31 85.54
CA THR A 198 -46.00 22.12 85.03
C THR A 198 -46.64 23.51 84.82
N PRO A 199 -47.84 23.66 84.23
CA PRO A 199 -48.37 24.97 83.83
C PRO A 199 -48.52 26.04 84.93
N LEU A 200 -48.36 25.69 86.21
CA LEU A 200 -48.33 26.61 87.36
C LEU A 200 -47.26 26.14 88.35
N TRP A 201 -46.47 27.06 88.89
CA TRP A 201 -45.45 26.77 89.90
C TRP A 201 -46.08 26.54 91.28
N THR A 202 -45.53 25.60 92.06
CA THR A 202 -45.96 25.29 93.43
C THR A 202 -44.79 25.36 94.42
N THR A 203 -45.04 25.35 95.73
CA THR A 203 -43.98 25.46 96.75
C THR A 203 -43.12 24.21 96.95
N ASP A 204 -43.53 23.05 96.39
CA ASP A 204 -42.85 21.75 96.54
C ASP A 204 -42.26 21.27 95.20
N GLN A 205 -41.64 22.17 94.42
CA GLN A 205 -41.11 21.82 93.10
C GLN A 205 -39.85 20.97 93.24
N GLU A 206 -39.85 19.81 92.58
CA GLU A 206 -38.67 18.93 92.46
C GLU A 206 -37.69 19.52 91.44
N SER A 207 -36.40 19.33 91.70
CA SER A 207 -35.30 19.85 90.91
C SER A 207 -34.41 18.73 90.38
N VAL A 208 -33.62 19.03 89.36
CA VAL A 208 -32.57 18.15 88.85
C VAL A 208 -31.24 18.88 88.98
N GLU A 209 -30.29 18.28 89.70
CA GLU A 209 -28.97 18.88 89.89
C GLU A 209 -28.11 18.71 88.63
N LEU A 210 -27.52 19.79 88.14
CA LEU A 210 -26.61 19.83 87.00
C LEU A 210 -25.17 19.77 87.50
N ARG A 211 -24.41 18.76 87.06
CA ARG A 211 -23.07 18.45 87.58
C ARG A 211 -22.04 18.34 86.47
N ALA A 212 -20.87 18.96 86.67
CA ALA A 212 -19.70 18.67 85.87
C ALA A 212 -19.21 17.20 86.12
N ASN A 213 -18.68 16.52 85.10
CA ASN A 213 -18.16 15.15 85.16
C ASN A 213 -16.86 15.13 85.99
N ALA A 214 -16.16 16.25 86.03
CA ALA A 214 -14.95 16.47 86.81
C ALA A 214 -15.03 17.80 87.59
N PRO A 215 -15.85 17.86 88.66
CA PRO A 215 -16.04 19.10 89.42
C PRO A 215 -14.73 19.50 90.09
N ALA A 216 -14.39 20.79 90.02
CA ALA A 216 -13.19 21.32 90.65
C ALA A 216 -13.57 22.14 91.88
N ALA A 217 -12.79 22.02 92.96
CA ALA A 217 -13.01 22.84 94.14
C ALA A 217 -12.79 24.32 93.78
N GLY A 218 -13.80 25.14 94.01
CA GLY A 218 -13.80 26.57 93.73
C GLY A 218 -14.09 26.96 92.29
N ASP A 219 -14.68 26.09 91.45
CA ASP A 219 -14.94 26.39 90.03
C ASP A 219 -16.13 27.33 89.75
N TRP A 220 -16.98 27.55 90.76
CA TRP A 220 -18.17 28.40 90.73
C TRP A 220 -19.15 28.01 89.62
N LEU A 221 -19.36 26.71 89.42
CA LEU A 221 -20.40 26.21 88.53
C LEU A 221 -21.77 26.81 88.90
N GLY A 222 -22.46 27.37 87.91
CA GLY A 222 -23.75 28.04 88.12
C GLY A 222 -23.63 29.55 88.33
N TRP A 223 -22.44 30.13 88.17
CA TRP A 223 -22.24 31.58 88.16
C TRP A 223 -23.10 32.28 87.09
N SER A 224 -23.25 31.65 85.93
CA SER A 224 -24.16 32.10 84.88
C SER A 224 -24.90 30.91 84.29
N VAL A 225 -26.17 31.09 83.92
CA VAL A 225 -27.01 30.03 83.33
C VAL A 225 -27.79 30.54 82.14
N ALA A 226 -28.02 29.68 81.15
CA ALA A 226 -28.89 29.98 80.01
C ALA A 226 -29.59 28.70 79.51
N ILE A 227 -30.75 28.87 78.87
CA ILE A 227 -31.59 27.77 78.41
C ILE A 227 -32.27 28.14 77.09
N ASP A 228 -32.24 27.22 76.13
CA ASP A 228 -33.00 27.30 74.87
C ASP A 228 -33.23 25.88 74.32
N GLY A 229 -34.49 25.54 74.08
CA GLY A 229 -34.93 24.24 73.64
C GLY A 229 -34.44 23.10 74.53
N ASP A 230 -33.65 22.19 73.94
CA ASP A 230 -33.14 20.97 74.59
C ASP A 230 -31.80 21.19 75.32
N THR A 231 -31.27 22.42 75.33
CA THR A 231 -29.90 22.71 75.77
C THR A 231 -29.91 23.69 76.95
N ILE A 232 -29.12 23.38 77.97
CA ILE A 232 -28.82 24.25 79.12
C ILE A 232 -27.32 24.54 79.12
N LEU A 233 -26.94 25.79 79.39
CA LEU A 233 -25.56 26.19 79.67
C LEU A 233 -25.42 26.56 81.14
N ALA A 234 -24.33 26.13 81.77
CA ALA A 234 -23.90 26.64 83.07
C ALA A 234 -22.42 27.05 83.01
N GLY A 235 -22.15 28.31 83.31
CA GLY A 235 -20.82 28.88 83.41
C GLY A 235 -20.14 28.53 84.74
N ALA A 236 -18.83 28.35 84.68
CA ALA A 236 -17.94 28.08 85.79
C ALA A 236 -16.63 28.86 85.58
N PRO A 237 -16.62 30.18 85.86
CA PRO A 237 -15.52 31.08 85.48
C PRO A 237 -14.18 30.78 86.17
N GLN A 238 -14.18 30.02 87.26
CA GLN A 238 -12.95 29.61 87.96
C GLN A 238 -12.45 28.21 87.58
N ALA A 239 -13.20 27.48 86.75
CA ALA A 239 -12.82 26.13 86.34
C ALA A 239 -11.44 26.13 85.66
N GLY A 240 -10.47 25.40 86.24
CA GLY A 240 -9.14 25.25 85.66
C GLY A 240 -8.33 26.54 85.54
N ASN A 241 -8.67 27.59 86.28
CA ASN A 241 -8.05 28.94 86.26
C ASN A 241 -8.24 29.71 84.94
N ILE A 242 -8.91 29.14 83.93
CA ILE A 242 -9.28 29.82 82.66
C ILE A 242 -10.78 30.15 82.67
N GLY A 243 -11.56 29.24 83.25
CA GLY A 243 -13.02 29.23 83.18
C GLY A 243 -13.53 28.20 82.15
N ALA A 244 -14.76 27.74 82.34
CA ALA A 244 -15.44 26.79 81.45
C ALA A 244 -16.95 27.07 81.37
N THR A 245 -17.58 26.62 80.30
CA THR A 245 -19.04 26.52 80.22
C THR A 245 -19.44 25.08 79.92
N TYR A 246 -20.26 24.51 80.79
CA TYR A 246 -20.75 23.15 80.66
C TYR A 246 -22.12 23.13 80.00
N VAL A 247 -22.29 22.20 79.07
CA VAL A 247 -23.52 22.04 78.29
C VAL A 247 -24.26 20.82 78.81
N PHE A 248 -25.54 20.99 79.14
CA PHE A 248 -26.41 19.92 79.60
C PHE A 248 -27.60 19.77 78.65
N THR A 249 -28.15 18.56 78.59
CA THR A 249 -29.45 18.35 77.97
C THR A 249 -30.57 18.66 78.96
N ARG A 250 -31.67 19.22 78.46
CA ARG A 250 -32.92 19.35 79.20
C ARG A 250 -33.33 18.01 79.84
N PRO A 251 -33.64 17.94 81.14
CA PRO A 251 -34.15 16.73 81.78
C PRO A 251 -35.49 16.32 81.17
N GLY A 252 -35.60 15.08 80.70
CA GLY A 252 -36.84 14.56 80.10
C GLY A 252 -37.89 14.08 81.11
N SER A 253 -37.54 13.92 82.39
CA SER A 253 -38.43 13.48 83.47
C SER A 253 -37.82 13.81 84.84
N LEU A 254 -38.67 14.15 85.81
CA LEU A 254 -38.31 14.34 87.24
C LEU A 254 -37.78 13.06 87.92
N SER A 255 -37.82 11.88 87.27
CA SER A 255 -37.19 10.66 87.79
C SER A 255 -35.66 10.66 87.73
N VAL A 256 -35.06 11.68 87.08
CA VAL A 256 -33.62 11.90 87.00
C VAL A 256 -33.24 12.92 88.06
N LEU A 257 -32.51 12.50 89.09
CA LEU A 257 -32.09 13.38 90.19
C LEU A 257 -30.81 14.18 89.86
N GLU A 258 -29.99 13.69 88.93
CA GLU A 258 -28.72 14.32 88.55
C GLU A 258 -28.50 14.23 87.02
N LEU A 259 -28.01 15.30 86.42
CA LEU A 259 -27.57 15.35 85.03
C LEU A 259 -26.10 15.75 84.94
N TYR A 260 -25.36 15.01 84.13
CA TYR A 260 -23.96 15.29 83.83
C TYR A 260 -23.85 16.03 82.49
N GLU A 261 -22.84 16.88 82.35
CA GLU A 261 -22.62 17.63 81.11
C GLU A 261 -22.34 16.70 79.94
N ILE A 262 -22.87 17.08 78.78
CA ILE A 262 -22.66 16.40 77.50
C ILE A 262 -21.49 16.97 76.70
N ALA A 263 -21.07 18.20 77.03
CA ALA A 263 -19.96 18.89 76.40
C ALA A 263 -19.41 19.99 77.32
N THR A 264 -18.16 20.35 77.08
CA THR A 264 -17.49 21.50 77.70
C THR A 264 -17.07 22.45 76.59
N LEU A 265 -17.50 23.71 76.67
CA LEU A 265 -17.03 24.79 75.82
C LEU A 265 -15.82 25.45 76.49
N LEU A 266 -14.75 25.64 75.72
CA LEU A 266 -13.49 26.23 76.15
C LEU A 266 -13.01 27.18 75.04
N PRO A 267 -12.50 28.37 75.39
CA PRO A 267 -12.00 29.34 74.42
C PRO A 267 -10.72 28.80 73.76
N SER A 268 -10.58 29.04 72.45
CA SER A 268 -9.45 28.56 71.64
C SER A 268 -8.10 29.13 72.08
N ASP A 269 -8.10 30.32 72.71
CA ASP A 269 -6.91 31.03 73.20
C ASP A 269 -6.94 31.30 74.71
N GLY A 270 -7.70 30.50 75.46
CA GLY A 270 -7.89 30.65 76.90
C GLY A 270 -6.61 30.75 77.72
N SER A 271 -6.57 31.74 78.60
CA SER A 271 -5.46 32.07 79.48
C SER A 271 -5.88 32.11 80.95
N GLY A 272 -4.91 31.95 81.85
CA GLY A 272 -5.18 31.92 83.28
C GLY A 272 -5.66 33.28 83.78
N GLY A 273 -6.86 33.35 84.36
CA GLY A 273 -7.49 34.58 84.86
C GLY A 273 -8.45 35.24 83.88
N ASP A 274 -8.84 34.57 82.78
CA ASP A 274 -9.74 35.15 81.77
C ASP A 274 -11.23 35.14 82.17
N PHE A 275 -11.60 34.36 83.19
CA PHE A 275 -12.97 34.16 83.70
C PHE A 275 -13.97 33.73 82.61
N PHE A 276 -13.57 32.83 81.71
CA PHE A 276 -14.45 32.32 80.67
C PHE A 276 -15.67 31.59 81.25
N GLY A 277 -16.87 31.94 80.81
CA GLY A 277 -18.12 31.47 81.42
C GLY A 277 -18.65 32.41 82.50
N GLY A 278 -18.08 33.62 82.63
CA GLY A 278 -18.61 34.68 83.49
C GLY A 278 -20.02 35.12 83.08
N SER A 279 -20.36 35.05 81.78
CA SER A 279 -21.71 35.22 81.29
C SER A 279 -21.99 34.26 80.12
N VAL A 280 -23.22 33.79 79.98
CA VAL A 280 -23.64 32.87 78.92
C VAL A 280 -24.98 33.28 78.35
N ALA A 281 -25.15 33.13 77.05
CA ALA A 281 -26.46 33.22 76.41
C ALA A 281 -26.57 32.19 75.27
N LEU A 282 -27.80 31.76 75.00
CA LEU A 282 -28.09 30.67 74.08
C LEU A 282 -29.33 31.02 73.22
N SER A 283 -29.26 30.81 71.91
CA SER A 283 -30.44 30.85 71.03
C SER A 283 -30.19 30.11 69.71
N SER A 284 -31.14 29.28 69.29
CA SER A 284 -31.24 28.70 67.93
C SER A 284 -29.95 28.02 67.44
N GLY A 285 -29.27 27.27 68.32
CA GLY A 285 -28.04 26.55 67.98
C GLY A 285 -26.75 27.38 68.04
N TYR A 286 -26.83 28.63 68.49
CA TYR A 286 -25.70 29.50 68.80
C TYR A 286 -25.58 29.71 70.31
N ALA A 287 -24.36 29.61 70.82
CA ALA A 287 -24.00 30.00 72.17
C ALA A 287 -22.99 31.14 72.12
N ILE A 288 -23.15 32.12 73.00
CA ILE A 288 -22.13 33.13 73.28
C ILE A 288 -21.70 33.00 74.74
N VAL A 289 -20.39 33.03 74.95
CA VAL A 289 -19.79 32.93 76.27
C VAL A 289 -18.86 34.11 76.49
N GLY A 290 -19.13 34.88 77.54
CA GLY A 290 -18.32 36.01 77.97
C GLY A 290 -17.08 35.59 78.76
N SER A 291 -16.02 36.38 78.60
CA SER A 291 -14.74 36.23 79.28
C SER A 291 -14.17 37.62 79.57
N PRO A 292 -14.69 38.29 80.63
CA PRO A 292 -14.47 39.72 80.85
C PRO A 292 -13.01 40.12 81.06
N SER A 293 -12.14 39.20 81.50
CA SER A 293 -10.71 39.50 81.68
C SER A 293 -9.80 38.93 80.59
N ALA A 294 -10.36 38.39 79.49
CA ALA A 294 -9.57 37.85 78.40
C ALA A 294 -8.76 38.94 77.67
N GLY A 295 -7.63 38.52 77.08
CA GLY A 295 -6.78 39.40 76.26
C GLY A 295 -7.49 39.90 74.98
N GLY A 296 -7.40 41.22 74.74
CA GLY A 296 -7.97 41.94 73.60
C GLY A 296 -7.10 41.92 72.33
N ILE A 297 -7.20 42.98 71.50
CA ILE A 297 -6.55 43.11 70.17
C ILE A 297 -5.01 42.97 70.23
N VAL A 298 -4.39 43.31 71.37
CA VAL A 298 -2.96 43.16 71.63
C VAL A 298 -2.81 42.29 72.87
N SER A 299 -1.99 41.23 72.84
CA SER A 299 -1.98 40.18 73.89
C SER A 299 -1.57 40.62 75.31
N THR A 300 -1.42 41.92 75.57
CA THR A 300 -1.14 42.51 76.88
C THR A 300 -2.27 43.41 77.39
N THR A 301 -3.32 43.66 76.61
CA THR A 301 -4.50 44.40 77.08
C THR A 301 -5.60 43.44 77.52
N LEU A 302 -6.03 43.51 78.77
CA LEU A 302 -7.13 42.70 79.33
C LEU A 302 -8.44 43.47 79.17
N SER A 303 -8.89 43.65 77.93
CA SER A 303 -10.13 44.36 77.60
C SER A 303 -11.38 43.50 77.73
N GLY A 304 -11.22 42.18 77.79
CA GLY A 304 -12.31 41.20 77.73
C GLY A 304 -12.62 40.71 76.31
N ALA A 305 -13.26 39.55 76.21
CA ALA A 305 -13.69 38.92 74.96
C ALA A 305 -15.00 38.15 75.14
N ALA A 306 -15.68 37.86 74.02
CA ALA A 306 -16.81 36.93 73.99
C ALA A 306 -16.63 35.93 72.85
N TYR A 307 -16.99 34.67 73.06
CA TYR A 307 -16.73 33.59 72.11
C TYR A 307 -18.05 33.01 71.62
N VAL A 308 -18.17 32.86 70.30
CA VAL A 308 -19.37 32.33 69.63
C VAL A 308 -19.12 30.89 69.22
N TYR A 309 -20.04 30.01 69.61
CA TYR A 309 -20.02 28.59 69.27
C TYR A 309 -21.26 28.22 68.46
N ILE A 310 -21.08 27.34 67.48
CA ILE A 310 -22.18 26.82 66.63
C ILE A 310 -22.37 25.32 66.91
N ARG A 311 -23.61 24.89 67.05
CA ARG A 311 -23.98 23.47 67.20
C ARG A 311 -23.95 22.75 65.84
N ALA A 312 -22.94 21.92 65.58
CA ALA A 312 -22.87 21.12 64.35
C ALA A 312 -23.79 19.89 64.43
N THR A 313 -24.75 19.74 63.50
CA THR A 313 -25.65 18.56 63.33
C THR A 313 -26.00 17.82 64.63
N GLY A 314 -26.44 18.56 65.66
CA GLY A 314 -26.90 17.97 66.93
C GLY A 314 -25.87 17.77 68.03
N ALA A 315 -24.61 18.21 67.89
CA ALA A 315 -23.57 18.08 68.93
C ALA A 315 -22.88 19.42 69.24
N TRP A 316 -22.70 19.69 70.54
CA TRP A 316 -21.87 20.78 71.04
C TRP A 316 -20.44 20.27 71.25
N THR A 317 -19.44 20.94 70.67
CA THR A 317 -18.01 20.62 70.89
C THR A 317 -17.16 21.89 70.81
N ASN A 318 -16.01 21.89 71.47
CA ASN A 318 -15.04 22.98 71.39
C ASN A 318 -14.36 23.14 70.01
N THR A 319 -14.52 22.18 69.08
CA THR A 319 -13.99 22.28 67.71
C THR A 319 -14.78 23.22 66.79
N ILE A 320 -15.84 23.87 67.30
CA ILE A 320 -16.78 24.69 66.52
C ILE A 320 -16.89 26.11 67.10
N GLU A 321 -15.82 26.60 67.71
CA GLU A 321 -15.67 28.04 67.94
C GLU A 321 -15.70 28.74 66.57
N ALA A 322 -16.77 29.51 66.34
CA ALA A 322 -17.02 30.17 65.06
C ALA A 322 -16.36 31.55 64.99
N ALA A 323 -16.28 32.24 66.14
CA ALA A 323 -15.63 33.54 66.24
C ALA A 323 -15.24 33.87 67.69
N LYS A 324 -14.11 34.56 67.84
CA LYS A 324 -13.79 35.38 69.01
C LYS A 324 -14.20 36.83 68.72
N LEU A 325 -15.12 37.36 69.51
CA LEU A 325 -15.58 38.74 69.45
C LEU A 325 -14.74 39.59 70.39
N ILE A 326 -14.24 40.69 69.87
CA ILE A 326 -13.45 41.69 70.61
C ILE A 326 -14.00 43.08 70.27
N PRO A 327 -14.03 44.02 71.23
CA PRO A 327 -14.44 45.39 70.99
C PRO A 327 -13.43 46.06 70.05
N ALA A 328 -13.90 46.95 69.17
CA ALA A 328 -13.06 47.62 68.18
C ALA A 328 -12.08 48.64 68.80
N ASP A 329 -12.42 49.14 69.98
CA ASP A 329 -11.78 50.20 70.76
C ASP A 329 -11.36 49.75 72.17
N GLY A 330 -11.40 48.46 72.47
CA GLY A 330 -11.18 47.98 73.83
C GLY A 330 -9.79 48.28 74.41
N GLU A 331 -9.82 48.76 75.64
CA GLU A 331 -8.71 49.11 76.51
C GLU A 331 -8.63 48.19 77.74
N ASN A 332 -7.58 48.33 78.53
CA ASN A 332 -7.43 47.53 79.74
C ASN A 332 -8.60 47.77 80.70
N THR A 333 -9.14 46.69 81.28
CA THR A 333 -10.15 46.70 82.34
C THR A 333 -11.56 47.11 81.93
N ASP A 334 -11.88 47.20 80.65
CA ASP A 334 -13.24 47.49 80.13
C ASP A 334 -14.25 46.36 80.38
N ASN A 335 -13.75 45.17 80.71
CA ASN A 335 -14.52 43.97 81.02
C ASN A 335 -15.53 43.59 79.92
N PHE A 336 -15.12 43.68 78.65
CA PHE A 336 -15.95 43.26 77.52
C PHE A 336 -16.34 41.79 77.65
N GLY A 337 -17.64 41.51 77.53
CA GLY A 337 -18.20 40.19 77.78
C GLY A 337 -18.62 39.96 79.24
N GLU A 338 -18.64 40.98 80.09
CA GLU A 338 -19.22 40.90 81.44
C GLU A 338 -20.68 40.43 81.39
N SER A 339 -21.43 40.93 80.41
CA SER A 339 -22.76 40.42 80.07
C SER A 339 -22.85 40.14 78.57
N VAL A 340 -23.59 39.09 78.22
CA VAL A 340 -23.80 38.69 76.82
C VAL A 340 -25.26 38.40 76.55
N GLY A 341 -25.67 38.56 75.30
CA GLY A 341 -26.99 38.19 74.82
C GLY A 341 -26.95 37.88 73.33
N LEU A 342 -27.96 37.17 72.82
CA LEU A 342 -28.07 36.96 71.38
C LEU A 342 -29.52 36.85 70.90
N ALA A 343 -29.70 37.01 69.60
CA ALA A 343 -30.92 36.72 68.87
C ALA A 343 -30.54 36.22 67.46
N GLY A 344 -30.70 34.92 67.22
CA GLY A 344 -30.25 34.27 65.98
C GLY A 344 -28.75 34.48 65.74
N THR A 345 -28.37 35.01 64.57
CA THR A 345 -26.97 35.29 64.20
C THR A 345 -26.46 36.67 64.64
N SER A 346 -27.23 37.38 65.47
CA SER A 346 -26.83 38.66 66.05
C SER A 346 -26.47 38.49 67.53
N PHE A 347 -25.29 38.98 67.90
CA PHE A 347 -24.73 38.83 69.24
C PHE A 347 -24.52 40.20 69.87
N VAL A 348 -24.76 40.34 71.17
CA VAL A 348 -24.44 41.53 71.96
C VAL A 348 -23.54 41.17 73.14
N ALA A 349 -22.53 42.01 73.40
CA ALA A 349 -21.66 41.91 74.55
C ALA A 349 -21.50 43.29 75.21
N GLY A 350 -21.65 43.34 76.54
CA GLY A 350 -21.47 44.55 77.35
C GLY A 350 -20.05 44.68 77.88
N ALA A 351 -19.60 45.93 78.04
CA ALA A 351 -18.32 46.34 78.61
C ALA A 351 -18.60 47.48 79.60
N PRO A 352 -18.87 47.19 80.89
CA PRO A 352 -19.42 48.18 81.83
C PRO A 352 -18.45 49.31 82.19
N THR A 353 -17.15 49.10 82.02
CA THR A 353 -16.09 50.05 82.37
C THR A 353 -15.46 50.73 81.15
N ASP A 354 -16.02 50.52 79.96
CA ASP A 354 -15.55 51.12 78.71
C ASP A 354 -15.67 52.67 78.70
N ASP A 355 -14.66 53.33 78.14
CA ASP A 355 -14.57 54.79 78.00
C ASP A 355 -14.86 55.26 76.56
N PHE A 356 -16.11 55.12 76.12
CA PHE A 356 -16.65 55.46 74.78
C PHE A 356 -16.02 56.67 74.03
N ASP A 357 -15.49 57.69 74.72
CA ASP A 357 -14.78 58.81 74.10
C ASP A 357 -13.50 59.31 74.81
N GLN A 358 -12.91 58.54 75.73
CA GLN A 358 -11.74 58.90 76.56
C GLN A 358 -11.90 60.19 77.41
N SER A 359 -13.09 60.80 77.48
CA SER A 359 -13.36 62.04 78.21
C SER A 359 -14.22 61.85 79.47
N THR A 360 -14.96 60.74 79.55
CA THR A 360 -15.64 60.24 80.74
C THR A 360 -15.05 58.90 81.15
N VAL A 361 -14.56 58.78 82.38
CA VAL A 361 -14.00 57.52 82.90
C VAL A 361 -15.14 56.55 83.20
N ASP A 362 -15.05 55.31 82.71
CA ASP A 362 -15.95 54.18 82.96
C ASP A 362 -17.44 54.45 82.65
N SER A 363 -17.74 54.91 81.43
CA SER A 363 -19.12 55.21 80.99
C SER A 363 -19.96 54.00 80.56
N GLY A 364 -19.29 52.90 80.18
CA GLY A 364 -19.88 51.65 79.74
C GLY A 364 -20.37 51.64 78.29
N SER A 365 -20.20 50.50 77.60
CA SER A 365 -20.57 50.27 76.20
C SER A 365 -21.22 48.91 75.95
N ALA A 366 -21.96 48.78 74.85
CA ALA A 366 -22.51 47.51 74.35
C ALA A 366 -22.30 47.37 72.84
N TYR A 367 -21.74 46.23 72.40
CA TYR A 367 -21.32 45.99 71.02
C TYR A 367 -22.18 44.92 70.36
N VAL A 368 -22.48 45.09 69.07
CA VAL A 368 -23.32 44.15 68.30
C VAL A 368 -22.57 43.57 67.09
N PHE A 369 -22.60 42.24 66.94
CA PHE A 369 -21.88 41.49 65.89
C PHE A 369 -22.82 40.61 65.05
N THR A 370 -22.47 40.32 63.78
CA THR A 370 -23.22 39.44 62.85
C THR A 370 -22.30 38.62 61.94
N LEU A 371 -22.69 37.38 61.58
CA LEU A 371 -21.94 36.45 60.69
C LEU A 371 -22.34 36.57 59.19
N ASP A 372 -21.47 36.11 58.27
CA ASP A 372 -21.74 35.92 56.82
C ASP A 372 -22.47 34.58 56.58
N GLU A 373 -23.04 34.34 55.39
CA GLU A 373 -23.71 33.06 55.06
C GLU A 373 -23.75 32.80 53.54
N LEU A 374 -22.80 32.04 53.01
CA LEU A 374 -22.66 31.62 51.61
C LEU A 374 -23.02 30.13 51.47
N ALA A 375 -23.41 29.70 50.26
CA ALA A 375 -23.65 28.29 49.96
C ALA A 375 -23.18 27.94 48.54
N ILE A 376 -22.73 26.70 48.31
CA ILE A 376 -22.32 26.19 47.00
C ILE A 376 -22.68 24.70 46.81
N ALA A 377 -23.18 24.37 45.62
CA ALA A 377 -23.53 23.01 45.22
C ALA A 377 -22.90 22.65 43.88
N LYS A 378 -22.71 21.34 43.65
CA LYS A 378 -22.13 20.81 42.42
C LYS A 378 -22.84 19.55 41.96
N ALA A 379 -23.11 19.44 40.67
CA ALA A 379 -23.71 18.25 40.04
C ALA A 379 -22.90 17.80 38.83
N ALA A 380 -22.89 16.49 38.53
CA ALA A 380 -22.27 15.93 37.34
C ALA A 380 -23.32 15.31 36.42
N ASP A 381 -23.19 15.53 35.11
CA ASP A 381 -24.06 14.96 34.08
C ASP A 381 -23.22 14.46 32.88
N PRO A 382 -23.32 13.18 32.49
CA PRO A 382 -24.07 12.11 33.16
C PRO A 382 -23.38 11.58 34.43
N ALA A 383 -24.16 11.00 35.36
CA ALA A 383 -23.67 10.44 36.62
C ALA A 383 -22.88 9.12 36.46
N SER A 384 -22.94 8.49 35.29
CA SER A 384 -22.07 7.36 34.93
C SER A 384 -21.58 7.50 33.49
N VAL A 385 -20.27 7.36 33.30
CA VAL A 385 -19.58 7.63 32.04
C VAL A 385 -18.50 6.58 31.84
N LEU A 386 -18.44 6.01 30.63
CA LEU A 386 -17.35 5.11 30.24
C LEU A 386 -16.05 5.91 30.03
N PRO A 387 -14.87 5.30 30.23
CA PRO A 387 -13.60 5.95 29.90
C PRO A 387 -13.61 6.51 28.46
N GLY A 388 -13.15 7.75 28.26
CA GLY A 388 -13.22 8.48 26.98
C GLY A 388 -14.53 9.23 26.72
N GLY A 389 -15.56 9.02 27.55
CA GLY A 389 -16.81 9.77 27.51
C GLY A 389 -16.69 11.16 28.13
N GLN A 390 -17.61 12.05 27.75
CA GLN A 390 -17.69 13.43 28.26
C GLN A 390 -18.51 13.50 29.56
N VAL A 391 -18.09 14.35 30.48
CA VAL A 391 -18.85 14.73 31.68
C VAL A 391 -18.88 16.25 31.85
N THR A 392 -20.03 16.78 32.26
CA THR A 392 -20.21 18.19 32.58
C THR A 392 -20.51 18.36 34.07
N TYR A 393 -19.78 19.25 34.73
CA TYR A 393 -20.01 19.68 36.10
C TYR A 393 -20.71 21.04 36.13
N THR A 394 -21.83 21.13 36.85
CA THR A 394 -22.59 22.37 37.09
C THR A 394 -22.41 22.78 38.54
N ILE A 395 -21.90 23.99 38.77
CA ILE A 395 -21.69 24.60 40.09
C ILE A 395 -22.73 25.71 40.27
N VAL A 396 -23.40 25.76 41.42
CA VAL A 396 -24.40 26.78 41.78
C VAL A 396 -24.01 27.37 43.13
N TYR A 397 -23.98 28.70 43.27
CA TYR A 397 -23.62 29.38 44.53
C TYR A 397 -24.58 30.51 44.89
N THR A 398 -24.75 30.80 46.18
CA THR A 398 -25.71 31.78 46.74
C THR A 398 -25.21 32.44 48.03
N ASN A 399 -25.70 33.65 48.36
CA ASN A 399 -25.59 34.29 49.68
C ASN A 399 -26.94 34.20 50.39
N ASN A 400 -27.04 33.40 51.46
CA ASN A 400 -28.25 33.19 52.26
C ASN A 400 -28.34 34.16 53.47
N GLY A 401 -27.30 34.96 53.70
CA GLY A 401 -27.16 35.81 54.88
C GLY A 401 -27.88 37.15 54.77
N PRO A 402 -28.09 37.83 55.91
CA PRO A 402 -28.69 39.15 55.93
C PRO A 402 -27.75 40.25 55.40
N ASN A 403 -26.46 39.98 55.31
CA ASN A 403 -25.42 40.94 54.92
C ASN A 403 -25.00 40.77 53.45
N THR A 404 -24.52 41.85 52.83
CA THR A 404 -23.88 41.78 51.52
C THR A 404 -22.44 41.26 51.68
N VAL A 405 -22.12 40.14 51.06
CA VAL A 405 -20.79 39.54 51.11
C VAL A 405 -19.89 40.17 50.04
N ASN A 406 -18.79 40.79 50.47
CA ASN A 406 -17.79 41.37 49.59
C ASN A 406 -16.61 40.40 49.44
N GLY A 407 -16.15 40.18 48.21
CA GLY A 407 -14.91 39.42 47.96
C GLY A 407 -15.03 37.89 47.97
N ALA A 408 -16.23 37.31 47.80
CA ALA A 408 -16.40 35.86 47.77
C ALA A 408 -15.52 35.19 46.70
N THR A 409 -14.87 34.07 47.05
CA THR A 409 -14.00 33.31 46.15
C THR A 409 -14.47 31.86 45.99
N ILE A 410 -14.44 31.34 44.76
CA ILE A 410 -14.79 29.95 44.44
C ILE A 410 -13.54 29.22 43.94
N ALA A 411 -13.31 27.99 44.39
CA ALA A 411 -12.24 27.12 43.91
C ALA A 411 -12.77 25.73 43.51
N ASP A 412 -12.47 25.28 42.29
CA ASP A 412 -12.81 23.93 41.78
C ASP A 412 -11.52 23.21 41.36
N VAL A 413 -11.26 22.03 41.93
CA VAL A 413 -10.08 21.22 41.60
C VAL A 413 -10.54 19.96 40.88
N LEU A 414 -10.26 19.90 39.58
CA LEU A 414 -10.63 18.75 38.79
C LEU A 414 -9.77 17.52 39.12
N PRO A 415 -10.38 16.33 39.22
CA PRO A 415 -9.65 15.08 39.37
C PRO A 415 -8.71 14.83 38.20
N ALA A 416 -7.55 14.22 38.48
CA ALA A 416 -6.55 13.90 37.45
C ALA A 416 -7.10 13.00 36.31
N ALA A 417 -8.16 12.24 36.58
CA ALA A 417 -8.84 11.40 35.60
C ALA A 417 -9.68 12.18 34.55
N VAL A 418 -9.93 13.47 34.76
CA VAL A 418 -10.77 14.33 33.90
C VAL A 418 -9.91 15.36 33.17
N ALA A 419 -9.82 15.26 31.84
CA ALA A 419 -9.17 16.27 31.00
C ALA A 419 -10.19 17.30 30.49
N THR A 420 -9.95 18.60 30.70
CA THR A 420 -10.90 19.67 30.35
C THR A 420 -10.83 20.10 28.90
N SER A 421 -11.98 20.47 28.33
CA SER A 421 -12.06 21.10 27.00
C SER A 421 -12.73 22.48 26.99
N THR A 422 -13.65 22.80 27.92
CA THR A 422 -14.35 24.10 27.97
C THR A 422 -14.81 24.50 29.38
N VAL A 423 -14.70 25.79 29.70
CA VAL A 423 -15.23 26.42 30.93
C VAL A 423 -16.05 27.65 30.54
N THR A 424 -17.25 27.80 31.12
CA THR A 424 -18.11 28.98 30.93
C THR A 424 -18.49 29.56 32.29
N ALA A 425 -18.21 30.85 32.51
CA ALA A 425 -18.53 31.56 33.75
C ALA A 425 -18.95 33.02 33.46
N ALA A 426 -19.81 33.58 34.33
CA ALA A 426 -20.11 35.01 34.38
C ALA A 426 -19.30 35.65 35.52
N GLY A 427 -18.27 36.44 35.19
CA GLY A 427 -17.33 37.05 36.15
C GLY A 427 -15.90 37.12 35.59
N THR A 428 -15.00 37.85 36.26
CA THR A 428 -13.59 37.91 35.85
C THR A 428 -12.84 36.67 36.34
N GLN A 429 -12.51 35.77 35.41
CA GLN A 429 -11.69 34.59 35.71
C GLN A 429 -10.25 35.02 36.05
N ILE A 430 -9.72 34.55 37.19
CA ILE A 430 -8.30 34.68 37.54
C ILE A 430 -7.66 33.32 37.30
N THR A 431 -7.09 33.11 36.11
CA THR A 431 -6.50 31.81 35.74
C THR A 431 -5.15 31.62 36.41
N ALA A 432 -4.99 30.55 37.20
CA ALA A 432 -3.66 30.00 37.50
C ALA A 432 -3.21 29.14 36.29
N THR A 433 -2.10 29.50 35.67
CA THR A 433 -1.54 28.80 34.52
C THR A 433 -0.90 27.48 34.98
N GLY A 434 -1.39 26.33 34.50
CA GLY A 434 -0.66 25.06 34.53
C GLY A 434 -1.13 23.94 35.47
N THR A 435 -2.25 24.09 36.19
CA THR A 435 -2.79 23.03 37.07
C THR A 435 -4.31 22.88 36.92
N ALA A 436 -4.86 21.69 37.18
CA ALA A 436 -6.28 21.33 37.14
C ALA A 436 -7.16 22.04 38.21
N ARG A 437 -6.86 23.30 38.54
CA ARG A 437 -7.53 24.11 39.56
C ARG A 437 -8.02 25.41 38.96
N TYR A 438 -9.30 25.71 39.16
CA TYR A 438 -9.96 26.93 38.72
C TYR A 438 -10.35 27.77 39.92
N ASN A 439 -10.00 29.05 39.90
CA ASN A 439 -10.37 30.01 40.94
C ASN A 439 -11.17 31.16 40.31
N TRP A 440 -12.26 31.56 40.96
CA TRP A 440 -13.11 32.68 40.56
C TRP A 440 -13.27 33.67 41.70
N GLN A 441 -13.14 34.96 41.39
CA GLN A 441 -13.54 36.05 42.28
C GLN A 441 -14.95 36.49 41.89
N VAL A 442 -15.88 36.47 42.85
CA VAL A 442 -17.27 36.84 42.62
C VAL A 442 -17.48 38.33 42.93
N ALA A 443 -18.31 38.99 42.13
CA ALA A 443 -18.75 40.36 42.43
C ALA A 443 -19.54 40.38 43.76
N PRO A 444 -19.66 41.54 44.44
CA PRO A 444 -20.41 41.65 45.69
C PRO A 444 -21.77 40.95 45.63
N LEU A 445 -22.01 40.00 46.54
CA LEU A 445 -23.25 39.22 46.60
C LEU A 445 -24.21 39.86 47.61
N ALA A 446 -25.27 40.48 47.11
CA ALA A 446 -26.37 40.94 47.95
C ALA A 446 -27.12 39.76 48.60
N PRO A 447 -27.85 39.98 49.71
CA PRO A 447 -28.71 38.97 50.32
C PRO A 447 -29.63 38.30 49.29
N GLY A 448 -29.60 36.97 49.23
CA GLY A 448 -30.39 36.14 48.31
C GLY A 448 -29.87 36.06 46.85
N ALA A 449 -28.74 36.70 46.52
CA ALA A 449 -28.14 36.64 45.18
C ALA A 449 -27.31 35.35 44.97
N GLY A 450 -27.11 34.94 43.72
CA GLY A 450 -26.33 33.75 43.36
C GLY A 450 -25.92 33.66 41.89
N GLY A 451 -25.26 32.57 41.49
CA GLY A 451 -24.80 32.34 40.12
C GLY A 451 -24.51 30.87 39.76
N ILE A 452 -24.16 30.63 38.48
CA ILE A 452 -23.90 29.29 37.92
C ILE A 452 -22.57 29.27 37.14
N ILE A 453 -21.78 28.22 37.31
CA ILE A 453 -20.56 27.93 36.54
C ILE A 453 -20.66 26.53 35.92
N THR A 454 -20.27 26.35 34.66
CA THR A 454 -20.20 25.04 34.00
C THR A 454 -18.78 24.68 33.56
N VAL A 455 -18.38 23.43 33.86
CA VAL A 455 -17.06 22.87 33.56
C VAL A 455 -17.22 21.53 32.84
N THR A 456 -16.75 21.43 31.59
CA THR A 456 -16.86 20.18 30.80
C THR A 456 -15.49 19.54 30.57
N GLY A 457 -15.42 18.22 30.76
CA GLY A 457 -14.21 17.42 30.55
C GLY A 457 -14.49 16.03 29.99
N VAL A 458 -13.43 15.28 29.70
CA VAL A 458 -13.43 13.93 29.14
C VAL A 458 -12.68 13.00 30.09
N LEU A 459 -13.24 11.82 30.39
CA LEU A 459 -12.56 10.81 31.20
C LEU A 459 -11.37 10.21 30.45
N SER A 460 -10.24 10.05 31.14
CA SER A 460 -9.01 9.47 30.56
C SER A 460 -9.20 8.01 30.14
N ILE A 461 -8.41 7.55 29.16
CA ILE A 461 -8.32 6.14 28.73
C ILE A 461 -6.86 5.66 28.80
N PRO A 462 -6.57 4.49 29.41
CA PRO A 462 -7.47 3.60 30.16
C PRO A 462 -7.78 4.14 31.57
N LEU A 463 -8.90 3.69 32.16
CA LEU A 463 -9.32 4.08 33.51
C LEU A 463 -10.12 2.97 34.19
N ALA A 464 -9.66 2.53 35.37
CA ALA A 464 -10.30 1.47 36.16
C ALA A 464 -11.71 1.88 36.63
N GLY A 465 -12.57 0.90 36.85
CA GLY A 465 -13.90 1.14 37.41
C GLY A 465 -13.85 1.74 38.82
N GLY A 466 -14.77 2.65 39.13
CA GLY A 466 -14.84 3.35 40.42
C GLY A 466 -15.53 4.71 40.36
N LEU A 467 -15.68 5.33 41.53
CA LEU A 467 -16.28 6.67 41.67
C LEU A 467 -15.21 7.75 41.56
N ILE A 468 -15.38 8.70 40.63
CA ILE A 468 -14.55 9.90 40.49
C ILE A 468 -15.30 11.08 41.07
N THR A 469 -14.78 11.68 42.14
CA THR A 469 -15.42 12.82 42.83
C THR A 469 -14.70 14.11 42.50
N ASN A 470 -15.42 15.13 42.01
CA ASN A 470 -14.94 16.49 41.79
C ASN A 470 -15.51 17.42 42.88
N THR A 471 -14.68 18.27 43.47
CA THR A 471 -15.03 19.11 44.63
C THR A 471 -14.82 20.59 44.36
N VAL A 472 -15.79 21.41 44.78
CA VAL A 472 -15.77 22.87 44.70
C VAL A 472 -15.99 23.48 46.10
N THR A 473 -15.37 24.61 46.38
CA THR A 473 -15.54 25.37 47.63
C THR A 473 -15.86 26.83 47.36
N ILE A 474 -16.57 27.50 48.27
CA ILE A 474 -16.77 28.96 48.31
C ILE A 474 -16.35 29.51 49.69
N GLY A 475 -15.93 30.78 49.76
CA GLY A 475 -15.66 31.45 51.05
C GLY A 475 -15.56 32.97 50.95
N SER A 476 -15.60 33.65 52.10
CA SER A 476 -15.47 35.12 52.27
C SER A 476 -14.48 35.48 53.40
N ASP A 477 -14.36 36.78 53.69
CA ASP A 477 -13.46 37.33 54.71
C ASP A 477 -14.04 37.30 56.14
N LEU A 478 -15.37 37.14 56.29
CA LEU A 478 -16.03 36.97 57.59
C LEU A 478 -16.41 35.49 57.80
N PRO A 479 -16.47 35.02 59.05
CA PRO A 479 -16.93 33.67 59.33
C PRO A 479 -18.37 33.47 58.86
N ASP A 480 -18.59 32.30 58.27
CA ASP A 480 -19.88 31.85 57.77
C ASP A 480 -20.70 31.19 58.88
N GLY A 481 -22.01 31.47 58.96
CA GLY A 481 -22.93 30.91 59.94
C GLY A 481 -23.25 29.43 59.70
N THR A 482 -23.10 28.93 58.46
CA THR A 482 -23.28 27.53 58.09
C THR A 482 -22.13 27.00 57.23
N PRO A 483 -20.87 26.90 57.73
CA PRO A 483 -19.72 26.52 56.91
C PRO A 483 -19.82 25.19 56.15
N ALA A 484 -20.76 24.32 56.53
CA ALA A 484 -20.98 23.02 55.90
C ALA A 484 -21.53 23.11 54.46
N ASP A 485 -22.26 24.17 54.08
CA ASP A 485 -22.78 24.34 52.72
C ASP A 485 -21.82 25.12 51.80
N ASN A 486 -20.62 25.49 52.31
CA ASN A 486 -19.54 26.10 51.55
C ASN A 486 -18.70 25.13 50.71
N THR A 487 -19.08 23.85 50.66
CA THR A 487 -18.44 22.83 49.83
C THR A 487 -19.46 22.03 49.03
N GLY A 488 -19.26 21.93 47.72
CA GLY A 488 -20.05 21.09 46.82
C GLY A 488 -19.20 19.97 46.22
N ALA A 489 -19.76 18.77 46.06
CA ALA A 489 -19.08 17.66 45.41
C ALA A 489 -20.01 16.92 44.45
N ALA A 490 -19.45 16.46 43.32
CA ALA A 490 -20.17 15.67 42.34
C ALA A 490 -19.37 14.44 41.93
N GLY A 491 -20.01 13.28 42.01
CA GLY A 491 -19.43 11.99 41.64
C GLY A 491 -19.81 11.52 40.24
N VAL A 492 -18.89 10.87 39.55
CA VAL A 492 -19.09 10.20 38.26
C VAL A 492 -18.67 8.74 38.40
N ASN A 493 -19.58 7.81 38.16
CA ASN A 493 -19.30 6.39 38.26
C ASN A 493 -18.75 5.81 36.95
N VAL A 494 -17.57 5.21 37.00
CA VAL A 494 -16.95 4.44 35.91
C VAL A 494 -17.24 2.96 36.14
N PRO A 495 -17.98 2.27 35.24
CA PRO A 495 -18.17 0.82 35.33
C PRO A 495 -16.86 0.02 35.22
N LEU A 496 -16.80 -1.16 35.85
CA LEU A 496 -15.70 -2.12 35.64
C LEU A 496 -15.59 -2.48 34.16
N ASN A 497 -14.37 -2.42 33.63
CA ASN A 497 -14.11 -2.63 32.20
C ASN A 497 -12.78 -3.37 31.98
N ALA A 498 -12.78 -4.28 31.01
CA ALA A 498 -11.59 -4.96 30.52
C ALA A 498 -11.36 -4.61 29.04
N ASP A 499 -10.21 -5.00 28.50
CA ASP A 499 -9.90 -4.91 27.06
C ASP A 499 -9.29 -6.25 26.69
N LEU A 500 -10.15 -7.21 26.36
CA LEU A 500 -9.72 -8.52 25.93
C LEU A 500 -9.30 -8.43 24.48
N SER A 501 -8.22 -9.11 24.13
CA SER A 501 -7.84 -9.21 22.73
C SER A 501 -7.49 -10.63 22.40
N ILE A 502 -7.76 -11.04 21.17
CA ILE A 502 -7.27 -12.30 20.62
C ILE A 502 -6.72 -12.09 19.22
N SER A 503 -5.57 -12.68 18.96
CA SER A 503 -4.96 -12.72 17.63
C SER A 503 -4.72 -14.16 17.22
N LYS A 504 -4.96 -14.47 15.94
CA LYS A 504 -4.83 -15.82 15.40
C LYS A 504 -3.86 -15.82 14.21
N ALA A 505 -2.76 -16.54 14.37
CA ALA A 505 -1.80 -16.79 13.31
C ALA A 505 -1.94 -18.22 12.77
N LEU A 506 -1.56 -18.43 11.51
CA LEU A 506 -1.56 -19.72 10.82
C LEU A 506 -0.18 -20.00 10.23
N THR A 507 0.31 -21.23 10.37
CA THR A 507 1.53 -21.68 9.70
C THR A 507 1.41 -23.14 9.26
N PRO A 508 1.65 -23.46 7.96
CA PRO A 508 1.81 -22.53 6.84
C PRO A 508 0.48 -21.91 6.39
N ALA A 509 0.51 -20.72 5.77
CA ALA A 509 -0.69 -20.03 5.26
C ALA A 509 -1.30 -20.66 3.98
N ARG A 510 -0.52 -21.48 3.28
CA ARG A 510 -0.95 -22.28 2.13
C ARG A 510 -0.41 -23.70 2.28
N ALA A 511 -1.26 -24.69 2.06
CA ALA A 511 -0.92 -26.10 2.30
C ALA A 511 -1.59 -27.04 1.29
N THR A 512 -1.03 -28.24 1.16
CA THR A 512 -1.58 -29.36 0.39
C THR A 512 -2.25 -30.39 1.30
N ALA A 513 -3.16 -31.19 0.74
CA ALA A 513 -3.83 -32.25 1.48
C ALA A 513 -2.80 -33.19 2.14
N GLY A 514 -2.94 -33.43 3.45
CA GLY A 514 -2.00 -34.20 4.26
C GLY A 514 -0.94 -33.37 5.00
N ASP A 515 -0.78 -32.08 4.69
CA ASP A 515 0.17 -31.22 5.41
C ASP A 515 -0.28 -30.93 6.84
N THR A 516 0.71 -30.75 7.71
CA THR A 516 0.48 -30.27 9.09
C THR A 516 0.26 -28.76 9.07
N VAL A 517 -0.81 -28.32 9.74
CA VAL A 517 -1.20 -26.91 9.86
C VAL A 517 -1.33 -26.54 11.34
N THR A 518 -0.73 -25.41 11.70
CA THR A 518 -0.69 -24.92 13.08
C THR A 518 -1.41 -23.57 13.16
N PHE A 519 -2.45 -23.49 13.99
CA PHE A 519 -3.05 -22.22 14.40
C PHE A 519 -2.50 -21.82 15.77
N THR A 520 -2.04 -20.58 15.90
CA THR A 520 -1.57 -20.01 17.17
C THR A 520 -2.47 -18.87 17.56
N LEU A 521 -3.20 -19.01 18.67
CA LEU A 521 -4.04 -17.99 19.25
C LEU A 521 -3.26 -17.34 20.40
N THR A 522 -3.11 -16.02 20.38
CA THR A 522 -2.56 -15.26 21.50
C THR A 522 -3.68 -14.39 22.04
N TYR A 523 -3.99 -14.51 23.33
CA TYR A 523 -5.04 -13.74 23.98
C TYR A 523 -4.48 -12.94 25.16
N SER A 524 -5.10 -11.80 25.48
CA SER A 524 -4.67 -10.91 26.56
C SER A 524 -5.82 -10.14 27.17
N ASN A 525 -5.57 -9.50 28.32
CA ASN A 525 -6.39 -8.42 28.85
C ASN A 525 -5.52 -7.16 28.99
N ALA A 526 -5.67 -6.18 28.09
CA ALA A 526 -4.99 -4.88 28.15
C ALA A 526 -5.79 -3.84 28.96
N GLY A 527 -6.95 -4.24 29.48
CA GLY A 527 -7.84 -3.38 30.24
C GLY A 527 -7.37 -3.20 31.68
N PRO A 528 -7.81 -2.12 32.34
CA PRO A 528 -7.38 -1.79 33.69
C PRO A 528 -7.95 -2.73 34.76
N ASP A 529 -9.09 -3.39 34.51
CA ASP A 529 -9.71 -4.33 35.46
C ASP A 529 -9.50 -5.80 35.07
N SER A 530 -9.49 -6.68 36.08
CA SER A 530 -9.37 -8.13 35.87
C SER A 530 -10.68 -8.73 35.32
N ALA A 531 -10.62 -9.36 34.15
CA ALA A 531 -11.78 -10.01 33.55
C ALA A 531 -12.06 -11.39 34.19
N THR A 532 -13.28 -11.61 34.69
CA THR A 532 -13.72 -12.92 35.20
C THR A 532 -14.68 -13.60 34.24
N GLY A 533 -14.71 -14.93 34.26
CA GLY A 533 -15.58 -15.70 33.36
C GLY A 533 -15.13 -15.62 31.89
N VAL A 534 -13.82 -15.47 31.66
CA VAL A 534 -13.26 -15.38 30.31
C VAL A 534 -13.42 -16.72 29.58
N VAL A 535 -14.04 -16.69 28.41
CA VAL A 535 -14.27 -17.86 27.55
C VAL A 535 -13.65 -17.60 26.19
N ILE A 536 -12.78 -18.52 25.74
CA ILE A 536 -12.20 -18.54 24.41
C ILE A 536 -12.87 -19.64 23.60
N THR A 537 -13.35 -19.33 22.41
CA THR A 537 -13.93 -20.31 21.49
C THR A 537 -13.12 -20.33 20.18
N ASP A 538 -12.86 -21.52 19.65
CA ASP A 538 -12.20 -21.75 18.37
C ASP A 538 -12.88 -22.90 17.62
N VAL A 539 -13.52 -22.61 16.49
CA VAL A 539 -14.22 -23.63 15.70
C VAL A 539 -13.26 -24.21 14.67
N ILE A 540 -12.54 -25.26 15.05
CA ILE A 540 -11.64 -25.95 14.12
C ILE A 540 -12.44 -26.45 12.91
N PRO A 541 -12.08 -26.03 11.68
CA PRO A 541 -12.75 -26.49 10.48
C PRO A 541 -12.68 -28.02 10.34
N VAL A 542 -13.77 -28.64 9.85
CA VAL A 542 -13.86 -30.11 9.70
C VAL A 542 -12.81 -30.70 8.75
N SER A 543 -12.23 -29.86 7.89
CA SER A 543 -11.12 -30.19 7.00
C SER A 543 -9.76 -30.27 7.71
N ILE A 544 -9.68 -29.90 8.99
CA ILE A 544 -8.49 -30.07 9.84
C ILE A 544 -8.74 -31.25 10.77
N THR A 545 -8.00 -32.34 10.56
CA THR A 545 -8.15 -33.62 11.26
C THR A 545 -7.00 -33.84 12.25
N ASN A 546 -7.14 -34.78 13.19
CA ASN A 546 -6.11 -35.14 14.18
C ASN A 546 -5.57 -33.93 14.97
N SER A 547 -6.44 -32.98 15.33
CA SER A 547 -6.03 -31.76 16.03
C SER A 547 -5.57 -32.06 17.46
N ILE A 548 -4.40 -31.53 17.81
CA ILE A 548 -3.82 -31.52 19.15
C ILE A 548 -3.78 -30.07 19.62
N VAL A 549 -4.18 -29.84 20.87
CA VAL A 549 -4.16 -28.51 21.47
C VAL A 549 -3.15 -28.47 22.60
N ILE A 550 -2.31 -27.43 22.58
CA ILE A 550 -1.30 -27.14 23.58
C ILE A 550 -1.56 -25.71 24.07
N SER A 551 -1.56 -25.48 25.38
CA SER A 551 -1.69 -24.14 25.95
C SER A 551 -0.49 -23.78 26.81
N SER A 552 -0.20 -22.48 26.90
CA SER A 552 0.78 -21.92 27.83
C SER A 552 0.26 -20.60 28.39
N GLY A 553 0.59 -20.27 29.64
CA GLY A 553 0.04 -19.12 30.37
C GLY A 553 -1.05 -19.53 31.38
N PRO A 554 -2.12 -18.72 31.55
CA PRO A 554 -3.21 -19.01 32.48
C PRO A 554 -3.81 -20.40 32.30
N THR A 555 -4.17 -21.04 33.41
CA THR A 555 -4.76 -22.39 33.40
C THR A 555 -6.11 -22.37 32.67
N LEU A 556 -6.24 -23.21 31.64
CA LEU A 556 -7.47 -23.35 30.86
C LEU A 556 -8.23 -24.60 31.27
N GLN A 557 -9.54 -24.48 31.46
CA GLN A 557 -10.45 -25.61 31.64
C GLN A 557 -11.31 -25.76 30.38
N GLN A 558 -11.33 -26.96 29.80
CA GLN A 558 -12.21 -27.25 28.67
C GLN A 558 -13.67 -27.15 29.11
N VAL A 559 -14.51 -26.45 28.33
CA VAL A 559 -15.95 -26.33 28.56
C VAL A 559 -16.67 -27.48 27.85
N PRO A 560 -17.29 -28.45 28.56
CA PRO A 560 -18.02 -29.54 27.93
C PRO A 560 -19.31 -29.01 27.26
N ALA A 561 -19.67 -29.56 26.09
CA ALA A 561 -20.92 -29.33 25.35
C ALA A 561 -21.05 -28.12 24.40
N VAL A 562 -19.96 -27.45 24.03
CA VAL A 562 -19.95 -26.45 22.93
C VAL A 562 -19.35 -27.08 21.65
N PRO A 563 -19.98 -26.97 20.46
CA PRO A 563 -19.36 -27.41 19.20
C PRO A 563 -18.07 -26.63 18.90
N GLY A 564 -16.95 -27.33 18.68
CA GLY A 564 -15.63 -26.74 18.55
C GLY A 564 -14.80 -26.87 19.83
N PHE A 565 -13.71 -26.12 19.93
CA PHE A 565 -12.91 -26.07 21.16
C PHE A 565 -13.26 -24.82 21.94
N ALA A 566 -13.78 -24.99 23.15
CA ALA A 566 -14.08 -23.90 24.07
C ALA A 566 -13.29 -24.09 25.37
N TRP A 567 -12.61 -23.04 25.81
CA TRP A 567 -11.81 -23.02 27.02
C TRP A 567 -12.22 -21.85 27.91
N ALA A 568 -12.50 -22.14 29.17
CA ALA A 568 -12.64 -21.13 30.19
C ALA A 568 -11.28 -20.89 30.84
N VAL A 569 -10.89 -19.62 31.00
CA VAL A 569 -9.74 -19.27 31.83
C VAL A 569 -10.14 -19.52 33.29
N GLN A 570 -9.34 -20.31 34.01
CA GLN A 570 -9.61 -20.62 35.41
C GLN A 570 -9.17 -19.44 36.30
N GLY A 571 -10.14 -18.73 36.87
CA GLY A 571 -9.91 -17.52 37.68
C GLY A 571 -10.12 -16.24 36.89
N ALA A 572 -9.49 -15.14 37.33
CA ALA A 572 -9.53 -13.86 36.65
C ALA A 572 -8.31 -13.70 35.71
N LEU A 573 -8.53 -13.18 34.50
CA LEU A 573 -7.46 -12.74 33.62
C LEU A 573 -7.06 -11.31 34.02
N ALA A 574 -5.99 -11.19 34.81
CA ALA A 574 -5.51 -9.91 35.30
C ALA A 574 -5.01 -8.99 34.16
N PRO A 575 -4.95 -7.66 34.38
CA PRO A 575 -4.35 -6.72 33.44
C PRO A 575 -2.95 -7.15 33.02
N ASP A 576 -2.63 -6.93 31.74
CA ASP A 576 -1.36 -7.23 31.07
C ASP A 576 -0.96 -8.72 31.04
N VAL A 577 -1.85 -9.64 31.45
CA VAL A 577 -1.61 -11.07 31.34
C VAL A 577 -1.93 -11.56 29.92
N THR A 578 -1.00 -12.31 29.35
CA THR A 578 -1.15 -12.96 28.04
C THR A 578 -1.16 -14.49 28.18
N GLY A 579 -1.85 -15.16 27.27
CA GLY A 579 -1.81 -16.61 27.13
C GLY A 579 -1.78 -17.02 25.66
N VAL A 580 -1.31 -18.25 25.41
CA VAL A 580 -1.18 -18.79 24.06
C VAL A 580 -1.82 -20.16 23.97
N ILE A 581 -2.61 -20.38 22.91
CA ILE A 581 -3.18 -21.68 22.54
C ILE A 581 -2.63 -22.04 21.15
N THR A 582 -1.98 -23.19 21.04
CA THR A 582 -1.52 -23.74 19.77
C THR A 582 -2.36 -24.94 19.41
N VAL A 583 -2.95 -24.92 18.22
CA VAL A 583 -3.75 -25.99 17.63
C VAL A 583 -2.98 -26.55 16.43
N VAL A 584 -2.46 -27.77 16.56
CA VAL A 584 -1.74 -28.46 15.49
C VAL A 584 -2.66 -29.54 14.91
N GLY A 585 -2.97 -29.47 13.63
CA GLY A 585 -3.80 -30.47 12.95
C GLY A 585 -3.23 -30.85 11.57
N THR A 586 -3.87 -31.80 10.92
CA THR A 586 -3.52 -32.27 9.56
C THR A 586 -4.63 -31.91 8.59
N LEU A 587 -4.30 -31.24 7.49
CA LEU A 587 -5.26 -30.94 6.43
C LEU A 587 -5.77 -32.24 5.80
N ALA A 588 -7.10 -32.41 5.72
CA ALA A 588 -7.74 -33.66 5.33
C ALA A 588 -7.28 -34.14 3.95
N GLY A 589 -6.87 -35.42 3.88
CA GLY A 589 -6.44 -36.06 2.64
C GLY A 589 -7.54 -36.22 1.57
N SER A 590 -8.81 -36.02 1.95
CA SER A 590 -9.97 -36.12 1.06
C SER A 590 -10.23 -34.88 0.21
N LEU A 591 -9.48 -33.79 0.38
CA LEU A 591 -9.65 -32.56 -0.41
C LEU A 591 -9.16 -32.77 -1.85
N THR A 592 -10.06 -32.58 -2.81
CA THR A 592 -9.80 -32.80 -4.25
C THR A 592 -9.80 -31.53 -5.09
N ALA A 593 -10.12 -30.37 -4.49
CA ALA A 593 -10.10 -29.07 -5.15
C ALA A 593 -9.45 -28.00 -4.25
N PRO A 594 -8.82 -26.96 -4.83
CA PRO A 594 -8.43 -25.75 -4.12
C PRO A 594 -9.64 -25.09 -3.44
N GLU A 595 -9.45 -24.67 -2.19
CA GLU A 595 -10.49 -24.05 -1.36
C GLU A 595 -9.82 -23.16 -0.31
N ALA A 596 -10.49 -22.10 0.15
CA ALA A 596 -10.05 -21.31 1.28
C ALA A 596 -10.75 -21.80 2.55
N ILE A 597 -9.97 -22.25 3.54
CA ILE A 597 -10.46 -22.70 4.84
C ILE A 597 -10.21 -21.60 5.86
N THR A 598 -11.26 -21.02 6.42
CA THR A 598 -11.14 -20.02 7.49
C THR A 598 -11.35 -20.67 8.85
N ASN A 599 -10.42 -20.44 9.78
CA ASN A 599 -10.58 -20.79 11.19
C ASN A 599 -10.74 -19.51 12.02
N SER A 600 -11.79 -19.43 12.83
CA SER A 600 -12.15 -18.22 13.57
C SER A 600 -12.20 -18.49 15.07
N ALA A 601 -11.55 -17.63 15.84
CA ALA A 601 -11.56 -17.63 17.28
C ALA A 601 -12.21 -16.37 17.85
N GLN A 602 -12.85 -16.49 19.02
CA GLN A 602 -13.41 -15.38 19.80
C GLN A 602 -12.94 -15.48 21.25
N ILE A 603 -12.83 -14.33 21.92
CA ILE A 603 -12.70 -14.22 23.37
C ILE A 603 -13.86 -13.40 23.92
N THR A 604 -14.43 -13.80 25.06
CA THR A 604 -15.51 -13.08 25.73
C THR A 604 -15.33 -13.09 27.24
N SER A 605 -15.97 -12.17 27.95
CA SER A 605 -16.12 -12.21 29.42
C SER A 605 -17.45 -11.60 29.86
N GLY A 606 -17.67 -11.53 31.19
CA GLY A 606 -18.82 -10.84 31.77
C GLY A 606 -18.64 -9.32 31.97
N LEU A 607 -17.47 -8.75 31.64
CA LEU A 607 -17.21 -7.31 31.74
C LEU A 607 -17.43 -6.60 30.39
N LEU A 608 -17.65 -5.29 30.44
CA LEU A 608 -17.65 -4.43 29.25
C LEU A 608 -16.24 -4.37 28.66
N ASP A 609 -16.13 -4.61 27.35
CA ASP A 609 -14.88 -4.50 26.60
C ASP A 609 -14.69 -3.07 26.06
N MET A 610 -13.52 -2.47 26.30
CA MET A 610 -13.18 -1.13 25.82
C MET A 610 -12.93 -1.07 24.31
N VAL A 611 -12.50 -2.16 23.69
CA VAL A 611 -12.17 -2.24 22.25
C VAL A 611 -12.77 -3.50 21.61
N PRO A 612 -14.11 -3.66 21.53
CA PRO A 612 -14.75 -4.92 21.09
C PRO A 612 -14.33 -5.46 19.70
N GLY A 613 -13.65 -4.65 18.88
CA GLY A 613 -13.13 -5.05 17.58
C GLY A 613 -11.92 -6.00 17.62
N ASN A 614 -11.22 -6.14 18.75
CA ASN A 614 -10.07 -7.03 18.91
C ASN A 614 -10.42 -8.38 19.60
N ASP A 615 -11.69 -8.60 19.95
CA ASP A 615 -12.23 -9.83 20.57
C ASP A 615 -12.35 -11.01 19.61
N SER A 616 -12.08 -10.78 18.32
CA SER A 616 -12.23 -11.75 17.26
C SER A 616 -11.00 -11.80 16.37
N SER A 617 -10.60 -13.01 15.98
CA SER A 617 -9.54 -13.17 14.99
C SER A 617 -9.74 -14.41 14.15
N ALA A 618 -9.51 -14.28 12.85
CA ALA A 618 -9.63 -15.36 11.89
C ALA A 618 -8.33 -15.52 11.10
N ALA A 619 -7.98 -16.77 10.79
CA ALA A 619 -6.87 -17.10 9.91
C ALA A 619 -7.38 -17.95 8.75
N ALA A 620 -7.04 -17.55 7.52
CA ALA A 620 -7.42 -18.25 6.30
C ALA A 620 -6.26 -19.10 5.80
N LEU A 621 -6.51 -20.41 5.67
CA LEU A 621 -5.67 -21.37 5.00
C LEU A 621 -6.07 -21.47 3.54
N ASP A 622 -5.12 -21.20 2.65
CA ASP A 622 -5.28 -21.38 1.22
C ASP A 622 -4.89 -22.81 0.84
N VAL A 623 -5.85 -23.64 0.44
CA VAL A 623 -5.56 -25.00 -0.01
C VAL A 623 -5.14 -24.95 -1.47
N CYS A 624 -3.90 -25.37 -1.74
CA CYS A 624 -3.41 -25.49 -3.10
C CYS A 624 -3.26 -26.96 -3.51
N MET A 625 -3.21 -27.20 -4.82
CA MET A 625 -3.01 -28.53 -5.39
C MET A 625 -1.69 -28.60 -6.16
N ASN A 626 -0.96 -29.71 -6.00
CA ASN A 626 0.26 -29.94 -6.77
C ASN A 626 -0.04 -30.26 -8.24
N ASN A 627 -1.22 -30.82 -8.52
CA ASN A 627 -1.69 -31.13 -9.85
C ASN A 627 -3.13 -30.63 -10.02
N LEU A 628 -3.40 -29.86 -11.08
CA LEU A 628 -4.74 -29.44 -11.45
C LEU A 628 -5.03 -29.73 -12.91
N ALA A 629 -6.28 -30.07 -13.20
CA ALA A 629 -6.75 -30.26 -14.56
C ALA A 629 -7.64 -29.08 -14.97
N VAL A 630 -7.43 -28.55 -16.17
CA VAL A 630 -8.36 -27.61 -16.81
C VAL A 630 -9.40 -28.42 -17.55
N THR A 631 -10.64 -28.36 -17.08
CA THR A 631 -11.78 -29.12 -17.60
C THR A 631 -12.83 -28.23 -18.27
N SER A 632 -12.68 -26.91 -18.18
CA SER A 632 -13.60 -25.93 -18.74
C SER A 632 -12.92 -25.01 -19.75
N ALA A 633 -13.63 -24.69 -20.83
CA ALA A 633 -13.24 -23.67 -21.80
C ALA A 633 -13.53 -22.23 -21.32
N ALA A 634 -14.29 -22.09 -20.22
CA ALA A 634 -14.60 -20.79 -19.66
C ALA A 634 -13.34 -20.10 -19.14
N ASP A 635 -13.31 -18.77 -19.22
CA ASP A 635 -12.23 -17.95 -18.71
C ASP A 635 -12.15 -17.94 -17.16
N SER A 636 -13.28 -18.17 -16.49
CA SER A 636 -13.40 -18.14 -15.04
C SER A 636 -14.33 -19.24 -14.53
N GLY A 637 -14.38 -19.40 -13.21
CA GLY A 637 -15.12 -20.48 -12.54
C GLY A 637 -14.31 -21.77 -12.42
N THR A 638 -14.81 -22.69 -11.60
CA THR A 638 -14.16 -23.98 -11.30
C THR A 638 -13.82 -24.74 -12.58
N GLY A 639 -12.61 -25.30 -12.63
CA GLY A 639 -12.12 -26.05 -13.79
C GLY A 639 -11.60 -25.20 -14.97
N SER A 640 -11.69 -23.86 -14.91
CA SER A 640 -11.03 -22.97 -15.88
C SER A 640 -9.51 -22.91 -15.69
N LEU A 641 -8.78 -22.45 -16.71
CA LEU A 641 -7.34 -22.20 -16.58
C LEU A 641 -7.01 -21.11 -15.55
N ARG A 642 -7.84 -20.06 -15.45
CA ARG A 642 -7.67 -19.00 -14.46
C ARG A 642 -7.84 -19.52 -13.03
N TRP A 643 -8.85 -20.37 -12.82
CA TRP A 643 -9.05 -21.06 -11.54
C TRP A 643 -7.87 -21.98 -11.23
N ALA A 644 -7.38 -22.74 -12.22
CA ALA A 644 -6.24 -23.63 -12.02
C ALA A 644 -4.96 -22.87 -11.64
N LEU A 645 -4.69 -21.71 -12.27
CA LEU A 645 -3.55 -20.85 -11.94
C LEU A 645 -3.63 -20.31 -10.51
N ALA A 646 -4.82 -19.95 -10.03
CA ALA A 646 -5.01 -19.45 -8.67
C ALA A 646 -4.79 -20.56 -7.60
N GLY A 647 -5.27 -21.78 -7.89
CA GLY A 647 -5.26 -22.91 -6.97
C GLY A 647 -4.04 -23.83 -7.01
N ILE A 648 -3.12 -23.66 -7.97
CA ILE A 648 -1.92 -24.51 -8.06
C ILE A 648 -0.88 -24.12 -6.99
N CYS A 649 -0.21 -25.11 -6.40
CA CYS A 649 0.96 -24.86 -5.55
C CYS A 649 2.18 -24.40 -6.36
N PRO A 650 3.16 -23.72 -5.73
CA PRO A 650 4.45 -23.48 -6.36
C PRO A 650 5.09 -24.77 -6.88
N ASP A 651 5.66 -24.70 -8.07
CA ASP A 651 6.25 -25.81 -8.82
C ASP A 651 5.24 -26.92 -9.21
N GLY A 652 3.94 -26.68 -9.04
CA GLY A 652 2.87 -27.60 -9.45
C GLY A 652 2.62 -27.64 -10.96
N THR A 653 1.84 -28.64 -11.39
CA THR A 653 1.51 -28.89 -12.79
C THR A 653 0.03 -28.71 -13.09
N ILE A 654 -0.29 -27.84 -14.03
CA ILE A 654 -1.61 -27.68 -14.63
C ILE A 654 -1.65 -28.47 -15.93
N THR A 655 -2.52 -29.47 -16.01
CA THR A 655 -2.73 -30.27 -17.22
C THR A 655 -3.99 -29.80 -17.93
N ILE A 656 -3.89 -29.48 -19.21
CA ILE A 656 -5.03 -29.20 -20.08
C ILE A 656 -5.24 -30.43 -20.96
N ALA A 657 -5.96 -31.41 -20.43
CA ALA A 657 -6.27 -32.67 -21.10
C ALA A 657 -7.76 -32.68 -21.50
N PRO A 658 -8.10 -32.88 -22.78
CA PRO A 658 -9.45 -32.68 -23.25
C PRO A 658 -10.27 -33.99 -23.23
N PRO A 659 -11.54 -33.93 -23.65
CA PRO A 659 -11.86 -34.46 -24.98
C PRO A 659 -11.93 -33.31 -26.00
N ALA A 660 -11.16 -33.44 -27.09
CA ALA A 660 -10.65 -32.37 -27.98
C ALA A 660 -11.71 -31.59 -28.79
N PRO A 661 -11.35 -30.49 -29.49
CA PRO A 661 -10.32 -29.49 -29.20
C PRO A 661 -10.84 -28.41 -28.23
N LEU A 662 -9.99 -27.94 -27.31
CA LEU A 662 -10.37 -26.97 -26.28
C LEU A 662 -9.87 -25.56 -26.65
N VAL A 663 -10.79 -24.61 -26.77
CA VAL A 663 -10.48 -23.19 -26.99
C VAL A 663 -10.91 -22.38 -25.77
N ILE A 664 -9.94 -21.93 -24.99
CA ILE A 664 -10.14 -21.07 -23.84
C ILE A 664 -10.13 -19.62 -24.32
N THR A 665 -11.29 -18.96 -24.30
CA THR A 665 -11.41 -17.57 -24.73
C THR A 665 -11.33 -16.65 -23.52
N LEU A 666 -10.31 -15.79 -23.44
CA LEU A 666 -10.15 -14.86 -22.33
C LEU A 666 -11.10 -13.66 -22.48
N THR A 667 -11.87 -13.36 -21.44
CA THR A 667 -12.81 -12.23 -21.37
C THR A 667 -12.53 -11.30 -20.19
N SER A 668 -11.75 -11.76 -19.20
CA SER A 668 -11.42 -11.09 -17.93
C SER A 668 -9.98 -10.57 -17.92
N GLY A 669 -9.43 -10.27 -19.11
CA GLY A 669 -8.05 -9.81 -19.28
C GLY A 669 -7.00 -10.92 -19.18
N GLN A 670 -5.74 -10.50 -19.00
CA GLN A 670 -4.58 -11.40 -19.02
C GLN A 670 -4.58 -12.42 -17.86
N LEU A 671 -3.87 -13.53 -18.05
CA LEU A 671 -3.59 -14.54 -17.04
C LEU A 671 -2.27 -14.17 -16.33
N ALA A 672 -2.34 -13.87 -15.04
CA ALA A 672 -1.16 -13.63 -14.21
C ALA A 672 -0.53 -14.96 -13.78
N VAL A 673 0.78 -15.08 -13.92
CA VAL A 673 1.57 -16.21 -13.44
C VAL A 673 2.53 -15.69 -12.39
N ASP A 674 2.13 -15.81 -11.13
CA ASP A 674 2.76 -15.22 -9.94
C ASP A 674 3.55 -16.24 -9.09
N ARG A 675 3.60 -17.50 -9.53
CA ARG A 675 4.33 -18.60 -8.88
C ARG A 675 4.88 -19.57 -9.91
N ASN A 676 5.90 -20.34 -9.52
CA ASN A 676 6.48 -21.35 -10.41
C ASN A 676 5.42 -22.36 -10.81
N VAL A 677 5.29 -22.66 -12.10
CA VAL A 677 4.24 -23.55 -12.60
C VAL A 677 4.64 -24.19 -13.92
N THR A 678 4.18 -25.43 -14.13
CA THR A 678 4.15 -26.07 -15.45
C THR A 678 2.71 -26.11 -15.96
N ILE A 679 2.47 -25.60 -17.18
CA ILE A 679 1.20 -25.74 -17.90
C ILE A 679 1.43 -26.68 -19.08
N ALA A 680 0.88 -27.88 -18.99
CA ALA A 680 1.02 -28.94 -19.99
C ALA A 680 -0.30 -29.12 -20.75
N GLY A 681 -0.33 -28.68 -22.00
CA GLY A 681 -1.41 -29.01 -22.95
C GLY A 681 -1.15 -30.34 -23.65
N SER A 682 -2.23 -30.96 -24.15
CA SER A 682 -2.15 -32.19 -24.95
C SER A 682 -1.55 -32.01 -26.36
N GLY A 683 -1.10 -30.80 -26.72
CA GLY A 683 -0.47 -30.46 -27.99
C GLY A 683 -1.07 -29.20 -28.61
N ALA A 684 -0.24 -28.42 -29.31
CA ALA A 684 -0.62 -27.11 -29.84
C ALA A 684 -1.87 -27.17 -30.75
N ALA A 685 -2.05 -28.24 -31.53
CA ALA A 685 -3.25 -28.43 -32.36
C ALA A 685 -4.56 -28.66 -31.58
N THR A 686 -4.48 -28.94 -30.28
CA THR A 686 -5.62 -29.40 -29.47
C THR A 686 -6.04 -28.43 -28.37
N VAL A 687 -5.11 -27.61 -27.87
CA VAL A 687 -5.34 -26.66 -26.79
C VAL A 687 -4.99 -25.26 -27.26
N THR A 688 -6.00 -24.40 -27.35
CA THR A 688 -5.83 -22.99 -27.71
C THR A 688 -6.23 -22.08 -26.56
N VAL A 689 -5.37 -21.12 -26.22
CA VAL A 689 -5.72 -19.97 -25.37
C VAL A 689 -5.79 -18.75 -26.28
N ASP A 690 -6.98 -18.15 -26.34
CA ASP A 690 -7.33 -17.10 -27.29
C ASP A 690 -7.77 -15.83 -26.55
N ALA A 691 -6.99 -14.76 -26.64
CA ALA A 691 -7.35 -13.49 -26.01
C ALA A 691 -8.26 -12.61 -26.87
N SER A 692 -8.65 -13.05 -28.08
CA SER A 692 -9.53 -12.31 -28.99
C SER A 692 -9.09 -10.86 -29.26
N SER A 693 -7.79 -10.60 -29.23
CA SER A 693 -7.15 -9.29 -29.37
C SER A 693 -7.55 -8.28 -28.29
N SER A 694 -8.16 -8.73 -27.19
CA SER A 694 -8.66 -7.88 -26.10
C SER A 694 -7.61 -7.60 -25.02
N SER A 695 -6.65 -8.51 -24.85
CA SER A 695 -5.64 -8.44 -23.80
C SER A 695 -4.42 -9.29 -24.15
N ARG A 696 -3.34 -9.11 -23.38
CA ARG A 696 -2.22 -10.04 -23.35
C ARG A 696 -2.70 -11.39 -22.84
N ILE A 697 -2.11 -12.50 -23.29
CA ILE A 697 -2.48 -13.83 -22.78
C ILE A 697 -1.85 -14.09 -21.41
N PHE A 698 -0.53 -14.11 -21.30
CA PHE A 698 0.20 -14.41 -20.06
C PHE A 698 1.10 -13.26 -19.61
N ASN A 699 1.09 -12.97 -18.31
CA ASN A 699 2.05 -12.08 -17.65
C ASN A 699 2.81 -12.84 -16.57
N ILE A 700 4.08 -13.15 -16.80
CA ILE A 700 4.90 -13.94 -15.87
C ILE A 700 5.61 -12.98 -14.91
N GLY A 701 5.26 -13.05 -13.63
CA GLY A 701 5.77 -12.18 -12.57
C GLY A 701 7.27 -12.31 -12.32
N ALA A 702 7.87 -11.29 -11.71
CA ALA A 702 9.28 -11.31 -11.35
C ALA A 702 9.61 -12.49 -10.40
N GLY A 703 10.75 -13.15 -10.61
CA GLY A 703 11.18 -14.31 -9.81
C GLY A 703 10.48 -15.64 -10.13
N VAL A 704 9.54 -15.66 -11.08
CA VAL A 704 8.73 -16.84 -11.42
C VAL A 704 9.36 -17.69 -12.53
N ARG A 705 9.35 -19.02 -12.37
CA ARG A 705 9.66 -20.01 -13.40
C ARG A 705 8.37 -20.60 -14.00
N ALA A 706 8.06 -20.25 -15.24
CA ALA A 706 6.91 -20.79 -15.95
C ALA A 706 7.36 -21.72 -17.09
N SER A 707 6.78 -22.92 -17.16
CA SER A 707 6.99 -23.87 -18.25
C SER A 707 5.67 -24.11 -18.98
N PHE A 708 5.59 -23.76 -20.27
CA PHE A 708 4.42 -23.97 -21.11
C PHE A 708 4.73 -25.00 -22.19
N ASN A 709 3.97 -26.09 -22.23
CA ASN A 709 4.15 -27.17 -23.18
C ASN A 709 2.87 -27.45 -23.97
N GLY A 710 2.95 -27.59 -25.30
CA GLY A 710 1.83 -28.12 -26.08
C GLY A 710 0.62 -27.20 -26.18
N LEU A 711 0.82 -25.88 -26.25
CA LEU A 711 -0.25 -24.87 -26.30
C LEU A 711 -0.20 -24.04 -27.58
N THR A 712 -1.36 -23.68 -28.12
CA THR A 712 -1.50 -22.57 -29.07
C THR A 712 -1.96 -21.32 -28.34
N LEU A 713 -1.18 -20.25 -28.43
CA LEU A 713 -1.49 -18.94 -27.89
C LEU A 713 -1.80 -18.01 -29.04
N ARG A 714 -3.04 -17.52 -29.15
CA ARG A 714 -3.44 -16.73 -30.31
C ARG A 714 -4.16 -15.43 -29.98
N ARG A 715 -3.99 -14.45 -30.88
CA ARG A 715 -4.65 -13.15 -30.80
C ARG A 715 -4.44 -12.45 -29.45
N GLY A 716 -3.24 -12.55 -28.87
CA GLY A 716 -2.85 -11.73 -27.73
C GLY A 716 -2.60 -10.28 -28.16
N SER A 717 -3.02 -9.29 -27.38
CA SER A 717 -2.81 -7.86 -27.67
C SER A 717 -2.42 -7.09 -26.42
N ALA A 718 -1.23 -6.49 -26.42
CA ALA A 718 -0.79 -5.60 -25.35
C ALA A 718 -1.05 -4.10 -25.64
N GLY A 719 -1.66 -3.78 -26.79
CA GLY A 719 -1.79 -2.40 -27.26
C GLY A 719 -0.43 -1.70 -27.35
N ALA A 720 -0.27 -0.59 -26.62
CA ALA A 720 1.00 0.13 -26.52
C ALA A 720 2.04 -0.55 -25.59
N GLY A 721 1.67 -1.61 -24.88
CA GLY A 721 2.56 -2.37 -24.01
C GLY A 721 3.43 -3.40 -24.76
N ASN A 722 4.41 -3.96 -24.05
CA ASN A 722 5.28 -5.04 -24.55
C ASN A 722 4.52 -6.37 -24.58
N GLY A 723 4.92 -7.38 -25.35
CA GLY A 723 4.53 -8.80 -25.24
C GLY A 723 3.06 -9.11 -25.54
N GLY A 724 2.70 -9.40 -26.79
CA GLY A 724 1.29 -9.61 -27.16
C GLY A 724 0.72 -10.90 -26.57
N ALA A 725 1.41 -12.04 -26.75
CA ALA A 725 1.01 -13.28 -26.10
C ALA A 725 1.59 -13.38 -24.69
N ILE A 726 2.91 -13.18 -24.52
CA ILE A 726 3.60 -13.40 -23.25
C ILE A 726 4.48 -12.20 -22.86
N LEU A 727 4.34 -11.70 -21.63
CA LEU A 727 5.38 -10.92 -20.94
C LEU A 727 6.22 -11.84 -20.07
N VAL A 728 7.55 -11.77 -20.22
CA VAL A 728 8.49 -12.31 -19.24
C VAL A 728 9.08 -11.11 -18.50
N ASN A 729 8.65 -10.86 -17.26
CA ASN A 729 9.15 -9.72 -16.49
C ASN A 729 10.61 -9.92 -16.05
N SER A 730 11.22 -8.85 -15.56
CA SER A 730 12.58 -8.90 -15.01
C SER A 730 12.68 -9.94 -13.88
N GLY A 731 13.72 -10.78 -13.95
CA GLY A 731 13.94 -11.89 -13.01
C GLY A 731 13.04 -13.12 -13.23
N ALA A 732 12.14 -13.13 -14.21
CA ALA A 732 11.32 -14.29 -14.54
C ALA A 732 12.02 -15.24 -15.54
N ASN A 733 11.68 -16.53 -15.52
CA ASN A 733 12.17 -17.55 -16.43
C ASN A 733 11.01 -18.23 -17.15
N LEU A 734 10.95 -18.13 -18.48
CA LEU A 734 10.01 -18.84 -19.34
C LEU A 734 10.71 -20.02 -20.04
N THR A 735 10.09 -21.20 -19.99
CA THR A 735 10.35 -22.30 -20.91
C THR A 735 9.11 -22.55 -21.75
N LEU A 736 9.22 -22.40 -23.07
CA LEU A 736 8.16 -22.66 -24.03
C LEU A 736 8.57 -23.85 -24.89
N SER A 737 7.74 -24.88 -24.95
CA SER A 737 8.06 -26.12 -25.66
C SER A 737 6.87 -26.67 -26.45
N SER A 738 7.11 -27.15 -27.68
CA SER A 738 6.06 -27.76 -28.51
C SER A 738 4.82 -26.88 -28.64
N ALA A 739 5.00 -25.56 -28.69
CA ALA A 739 3.94 -24.57 -28.63
C ALA A 739 3.86 -23.73 -29.91
N GLU A 740 2.71 -23.11 -30.12
CA GLU A 740 2.46 -22.20 -31.23
C GLU A 740 2.05 -20.84 -30.67
N ILE A 741 2.64 -19.75 -31.17
CA ILE A 741 2.17 -18.39 -30.90
C ILE A 741 1.83 -17.71 -32.20
N VAL A 742 0.57 -17.28 -32.33
CA VAL A 742 0.04 -16.81 -33.61
C VAL A 742 -0.81 -15.54 -33.52
N SER A 743 -0.66 -14.65 -34.50
CA SER A 743 -1.49 -13.45 -34.69
C SER A 743 -1.57 -12.54 -33.45
N SER A 744 -0.51 -12.48 -32.64
CA SER A 744 -0.46 -11.62 -31.45
C SER A 744 0.23 -10.28 -31.76
N THR A 745 -0.19 -9.22 -31.07
CA THR A 745 0.22 -7.84 -31.33
C THR A 745 0.70 -7.10 -30.08
N ALA A 746 1.72 -6.26 -30.22
CA ALA A 746 2.26 -5.42 -29.14
C ALA A 746 3.07 -4.23 -29.67
N SER A 747 3.52 -3.32 -28.80
CA SER A 747 4.52 -2.31 -29.19
C SER A 747 5.91 -2.93 -29.36
N SER A 748 6.29 -3.85 -28.47
CA SER A 748 7.53 -4.63 -28.55
C SER A 748 7.25 -6.10 -28.27
N GLY A 749 7.70 -7.02 -29.13
CA GLY A 749 7.52 -8.46 -28.93
C GLY A 749 6.09 -8.92 -29.21
N GLY A 750 5.70 -9.06 -30.48
CA GLY A 750 4.32 -9.41 -30.85
C GLY A 750 3.87 -10.74 -30.25
N ALA A 751 4.73 -11.76 -30.29
CA ALA A 751 4.54 -12.99 -29.53
C ALA A 751 5.04 -12.82 -28.09
N ILE A 752 6.33 -12.53 -27.91
CA ILE A 752 6.99 -12.54 -26.60
C ILE A 752 7.82 -11.26 -26.42
N ALA A 753 7.63 -10.58 -25.29
CA ALA A 753 8.61 -9.62 -24.80
C ALA A 753 9.39 -10.23 -23.64
N ASN A 754 10.69 -10.41 -23.84
CA ASN A 754 11.58 -10.97 -22.83
C ASN A 754 12.34 -9.86 -22.11
N LEU A 755 11.97 -9.65 -20.84
CA LEU A 755 12.69 -8.81 -19.87
C LEU A 755 13.40 -9.66 -18.80
N GLY A 756 13.33 -11.00 -18.88
CA GLY A 756 13.92 -11.96 -17.94
C GLY A 756 14.78 -13.02 -18.66
N VAL A 757 14.44 -14.30 -18.57
CA VAL A 757 15.07 -15.36 -19.37
C VAL A 757 13.99 -16.14 -20.10
N ALA A 758 14.18 -16.39 -21.39
CA ALA A 758 13.25 -17.19 -22.18
C ALA A 758 13.98 -18.28 -22.95
N THR A 759 13.48 -19.51 -22.85
CA THR A 759 13.91 -20.67 -23.65
C THR A 759 12.73 -21.14 -24.49
N ILE A 760 12.88 -21.19 -25.80
CA ILE A 760 11.86 -21.59 -26.77
C ILE A 760 12.39 -22.81 -27.51
N ASN A 761 11.71 -23.94 -27.41
CA ASN A 761 12.13 -25.19 -28.04
C ASN A 761 10.99 -25.85 -28.81
N ASN A 762 11.28 -26.47 -29.96
CA ASN A 762 10.27 -27.20 -30.74
C ASN A 762 8.98 -26.40 -31.03
N SER A 763 9.07 -25.07 -31.15
CA SER A 763 7.89 -24.20 -31.18
C SER A 763 7.79 -23.40 -32.48
N VAL A 764 6.59 -22.91 -32.79
CA VAL A 764 6.31 -22.12 -34.00
C VAL A 764 5.78 -20.75 -33.60
N LEU A 765 6.47 -19.69 -34.02
CA LEU A 765 6.04 -18.31 -33.78
C LEU A 765 5.70 -17.70 -35.15
N HIS A 766 4.43 -17.42 -35.41
CA HIS A 766 4.02 -16.95 -36.74
C HIS A 766 2.89 -15.94 -36.80
N GLY A 767 2.92 -15.08 -37.83
CA GLY A 767 1.88 -14.07 -38.05
C GLY A 767 1.76 -13.01 -36.95
N ASN A 768 2.74 -12.91 -36.03
CA ASN A 768 2.72 -11.92 -34.95
C ASN A 768 3.22 -10.56 -35.44
N SER A 769 2.81 -9.47 -34.77
CA SER A 769 3.16 -8.11 -35.16
C SER A 769 3.57 -7.21 -34.00
N ALA A 770 4.62 -6.40 -34.18
CA ALA A 770 4.99 -5.36 -33.22
C ALA A 770 5.75 -4.19 -33.87
N GLY A 771 6.05 -3.12 -33.12
CA GLY A 771 6.98 -2.08 -33.59
C GLY A 771 8.44 -2.55 -33.57
N ALA A 772 8.81 -3.29 -32.52
CA ALA A 772 10.12 -3.92 -32.36
C ALA A 772 9.95 -5.40 -32.03
N GLY A 773 10.57 -6.31 -32.78
CA GLY A 773 10.47 -7.75 -32.52
C GLY A 773 9.10 -8.29 -32.88
N GLY A 774 8.79 -8.45 -34.17
CA GLY A 774 7.47 -8.91 -34.62
C GLY A 774 7.07 -10.24 -33.97
N ALA A 775 8.01 -11.19 -33.83
CA ALA A 775 7.83 -12.33 -32.93
C ALA A 775 8.35 -12.02 -31.52
N VAL A 776 9.65 -11.78 -31.36
CA VAL A 776 10.28 -11.66 -30.04
C VAL A 776 11.07 -10.36 -29.91
N ALA A 777 10.86 -9.63 -28.82
CA ALA A 777 11.74 -8.55 -28.38
C ALA A 777 12.53 -8.99 -27.15
N ASN A 778 13.85 -8.98 -27.23
CA ASN A 778 14.76 -9.36 -26.14
C ASN A 778 15.49 -8.12 -25.62
N ALA A 779 15.23 -7.76 -24.36
CA ALA A 779 15.77 -6.54 -23.76
C ALA A 779 17.28 -6.60 -23.48
N VAL A 780 17.84 -5.51 -22.97
CA VAL A 780 19.25 -5.42 -22.58
C VAL A 780 19.52 -6.30 -21.37
N GLY A 781 20.66 -7.02 -21.37
CA GLY A 781 21.14 -7.79 -20.21
C GLY A 781 20.44 -9.14 -19.97
N VAL A 782 19.51 -9.54 -20.84
CA VAL A 782 18.68 -10.75 -20.67
C VAL A 782 18.96 -11.82 -21.71
N THR A 783 18.65 -13.08 -21.38
CA THR A 783 18.96 -14.25 -22.22
C THR A 783 17.72 -14.79 -22.92
N LEU A 784 17.83 -14.98 -24.23
CA LEU A 784 16.86 -15.66 -25.09
C LEU A 784 17.54 -16.81 -25.83
N THR A 785 17.02 -18.02 -25.65
CA THR A 785 17.48 -19.23 -26.34
C THR A 785 16.34 -19.79 -27.18
N ILE A 786 16.56 -20.00 -28.47
CA ILE A 786 15.59 -20.56 -29.41
C ILE A 786 16.22 -21.77 -30.11
N THR A 787 15.65 -22.95 -29.89
CA THR A 787 16.17 -24.22 -30.44
C THR A 787 15.08 -24.99 -31.18
N ASN A 788 15.45 -25.67 -32.26
CA ASN A 788 14.54 -26.59 -32.99
C ASN A 788 13.20 -25.95 -33.37
N SER A 789 13.18 -24.65 -33.64
CA SER A 789 11.95 -23.84 -33.70
C SER A 789 11.85 -23.08 -35.02
N THR A 790 10.64 -22.66 -35.36
CA THR A 790 10.34 -21.97 -36.62
C THR A 790 9.72 -20.61 -36.35
N ILE A 791 10.32 -19.56 -36.91
CA ILE A 791 9.81 -18.19 -36.81
C ILE A 791 9.42 -17.72 -38.21
N ILE A 792 8.12 -17.58 -38.46
CA ILE A 792 7.60 -17.36 -39.82
C ILE A 792 6.57 -16.24 -39.93
N SER A 793 6.67 -15.43 -40.99
CA SER A 793 5.62 -14.47 -41.36
C SER A 793 5.28 -13.45 -40.26
N ASN A 794 6.22 -13.15 -39.38
CA ASN A 794 6.05 -12.11 -38.37
C ASN A 794 6.43 -10.75 -38.96
N VAL A 795 5.77 -9.70 -38.48
CA VAL A 795 5.88 -8.35 -39.03
C VAL A 795 6.33 -7.37 -37.95
N ALA A 796 7.41 -6.64 -38.19
CA ALA A 796 7.73 -5.45 -37.43
C ALA A 796 7.24 -4.22 -38.20
N SER A 797 6.20 -3.55 -37.71
CA SER A 797 5.60 -2.35 -38.31
C SER A 797 5.42 -1.25 -37.24
N GLY A 798 6.33 -0.27 -37.19
CA GLY A 798 6.22 0.87 -36.27
C GLY A 798 7.44 1.81 -36.29
N GLY A 799 7.19 3.12 -36.22
CA GLY A 799 8.23 4.17 -36.20
C GLY A 799 8.68 4.66 -37.58
N VAL A 800 9.50 5.72 -37.60
CA VAL A 800 9.96 6.44 -38.82
C VAL A 800 10.73 5.53 -39.79
N LEU A 801 11.34 4.47 -39.28
CA LEU A 801 12.14 3.50 -40.05
C LEU A 801 11.35 2.23 -40.46
N GLY A 802 10.05 2.14 -40.17
CA GLY A 802 9.20 1.03 -40.60
C GLY A 802 9.23 -0.25 -39.75
N GLY A 803 9.70 -0.18 -38.50
CA GLY A 803 9.78 -1.31 -37.55
C GLY A 803 11.12 -2.06 -37.60
N THR A 804 11.51 -2.69 -36.49
CA THR A 804 12.83 -3.34 -36.35
C THR A 804 12.70 -4.78 -35.86
N GLY A 805 13.40 -5.74 -36.49
CA GLY A 805 13.44 -7.13 -36.03
C GLY A 805 12.15 -7.88 -36.33
N GLY A 806 11.91 -8.29 -37.57
CA GLY A 806 10.64 -8.93 -37.97
C GLY A 806 10.38 -10.23 -37.19
N ALA A 807 11.37 -11.11 -37.14
CA ALA A 807 11.39 -12.24 -36.22
C ALA A 807 11.88 -11.82 -34.83
N VAL A 808 13.14 -11.38 -34.71
CA VAL A 808 13.73 -11.03 -33.41
C VAL A 808 14.33 -9.63 -33.42
N ASN A 809 14.00 -8.82 -32.42
CA ASN A 809 14.76 -7.62 -32.05
C ASN A 809 15.53 -7.92 -30.77
N ASN A 810 16.86 -7.84 -30.82
CA ASN A 810 17.74 -8.21 -29.73
C ASN A 810 18.57 -7.01 -29.24
N ALA A 811 18.60 -6.86 -27.92
CA ALA A 811 19.54 -6.00 -27.18
C ALA A 811 20.30 -6.75 -26.09
N GLY A 812 19.98 -8.03 -25.87
CA GLY A 812 20.56 -8.90 -24.85
C GLY A 812 21.42 -10.03 -25.44
N ARG A 813 21.36 -11.21 -24.83
CA ARG A 813 22.02 -12.44 -25.31
C ARG A 813 21.01 -13.33 -26.03
N LEU A 814 21.21 -13.52 -27.33
CA LEU A 814 20.43 -14.39 -28.19
C LEU A 814 21.24 -15.62 -28.59
N THR A 815 20.64 -16.81 -28.46
CA THR A 815 21.14 -18.07 -29.03
C THR A 815 20.06 -18.67 -29.92
N LEU A 816 20.34 -18.84 -31.22
CA LEU A 816 19.49 -19.55 -32.17
C LEU A 816 20.23 -20.80 -32.66
N GLU A 817 19.65 -21.96 -32.43
CA GLU A 817 20.21 -23.24 -32.86
C GLU A 817 19.16 -24.11 -33.56
N ASN A 818 19.53 -24.74 -34.67
CA ASN A 818 18.61 -25.63 -35.41
C ASN A 818 17.26 -24.97 -35.67
N ALA A 819 17.26 -23.71 -36.12
CA ALA A 819 16.05 -22.92 -36.27
C ALA A 819 15.83 -22.49 -37.72
N THR A 820 14.57 -22.43 -38.13
CA THR A 820 14.16 -21.91 -39.45
C THR A 820 13.48 -20.56 -39.27
N VAL A 821 14.05 -19.50 -39.86
CA VAL A 821 13.52 -18.14 -39.82
C VAL A 821 13.18 -17.69 -41.23
N THR A 822 11.88 -17.63 -41.57
CA THR A 822 11.47 -17.41 -42.96
C THR A 822 10.25 -16.52 -43.14
N GLY A 823 10.18 -15.75 -44.22
CA GLY A 823 8.99 -14.95 -44.57
C GLY A 823 8.70 -13.78 -43.62
N ASN A 824 9.60 -13.45 -42.69
CA ASN A 824 9.40 -12.34 -41.75
C ASN A 824 9.64 -10.99 -42.46
N ARG A 825 8.97 -9.94 -42.01
CA ARG A 825 9.02 -8.60 -42.59
C ARG A 825 9.36 -7.53 -41.56
N ALA A 826 10.21 -6.57 -41.91
CA ALA A 826 10.52 -5.41 -41.07
C ALA A 826 10.94 -4.19 -41.90
N GLY A 827 11.09 -3.04 -41.25
CA GLY A 827 11.87 -1.93 -41.79
C GLY A 827 13.35 -2.26 -41.89
N GLN A 828 13.93 -2.71 -40.78
CA GLN A 828 15.33 -3.14 -40.68
C GLN A 828 15.44 -4.48 -39.95
N GLY A 829 16.29 -5.38 -40.46
CA GLY A 829 16.59 -6.66 -39.80
C GLY A 829 15.38 -7.60 -39.78
N ALA A 830 14.92 -8.09 -40.93
CA ALA A 830 13.66 -8.84 -40.95
C ALA A 830 13.74 -10.20 -40.25
N ALA A 831 14.88 -10.89 -40.25
CA ALA A 831 15.11 -12.05 -39.37
C ALA A 831 15.65 -11.61 -38.00
N LEU A 832 16.65 -10.73 -37.98
CA LEU A 832 17.24 -10.21 -36.75
C LEU A 832 17.58 -8.73 -36.89
N TYR A 833 17.15 -7.94 -35.91
CA TYR A 833 17.71 -6.63 -35.64
C TYR A 833 18.52 -6.67 -34.35
N GLN A 834 19.81 -6.38 -34.42
CA GLN A 834 20.75 -6.49 -33.30
C GLN A 834 21.28 -5.11 -32.89
N THR A 835 21.09 -4.75 -31.62
CA THR A 835 21.45 -3.42 -31.10
C THR A 835 22.59 -3.47 -30.10
N GLN A 836 22.56 -4.43 -29.18
CA GLN A 836 23.50 -4.58 -28.07
C GLN A 836 23.63 -6.06 -27.69
N GLY A 837 24.60 -6.39 -26.82
CA GLY A 837 24.81 -7.76 -26.36
C GLY A 837 25.34 -8.69 -27.45
N THR A 838 24.94 -9.97 -27.43
CA THR A 838 25.46 -11.01 -28.33
C THR A 838 24.35 -11.77 -29.04
N ALA A 839 24.53 -12.11 -30.31
CA ALA A 839 23.66 -13.04 -31.04
C ALA A 839 24.48 -14.19 -31.63
N THR A 840 24.11 -15.44 -31.34
CA THR A 840 24.79 -16.64 -31.82
C THR A 840 23.86 -17.47 -32.68
N PHE A 841 24.28 -17.78 -33.91
CA PHE A 841 23.54 -18.61 -34.86
C PHE A 841 24.33 -19.87 -35.13
N ARG A 842 23.75 -21.05 -34.87
CA ARG A 842 24.34 -22.35 -35.20
C ARG A 842 23.32 -23.20 -35.93
N HIS A 843 23.62 -23.61 -37.16
CA HIS A 843 22.69 -24.42 -37.95
C HIS A 843 21.31 -23.77 -38.12
N VAL A 844 21.30 -22.48 -38.47
CA VAL A 844 20.06 -21.72 -38.69
C VAL A 844 19.84 -21.54 -40.17
N THR A 845 18.61 -21.75 -40.64
CA THR A 845 18.19 -21.39 -42.00
C THR A 845 17.41 -20.08 -41.96
N VAL A 846 17.96 -19.03 -42.53
CA VAL A 846 17.35 -17.70 -42.68
C VAL A 846 17.02 -17.46 -44.15
N ALA A 847 15.75 -17.60 -44.53
CA ALA A 847 15.37 -17.51 -45.94
C ALA A 847 14.11 -16.70 -46.20
N ASN A 848 13.98 -16.09 -47.39
CA ASN A 848 12.76 -15.39 -47.82
C ASN A 848 12.26 -14.28 -46.86
N ASN A 849 13.14 -13.72 -46.02
CA ASN A 849 12.78 -12.60 -45.15
C ASN A 849 12.95 -11.27 -45.91
N THR A 850 12.08 -10.30 -45.67
CA THR A 850 12.05 -9.05 -46.46
C THR A 850 12.14 -7.82 -45.56
N ALA A 851 13.17 -6.99 -45.75
CA ALA A 851 13.31 -5.70 -45.09
C ALA A 851 13.09 -4.54 -46.08
N THR A 852 12.34 -3.50 -45.70
CA THR A 852 12.12 -2.35 -46.60
C THR A 852 13.33 -1.44 -46.70
N THR A 853 14.18 -1.36 -45.67
CA THR A 853 15.32 -0.44 -45.62
C THR A 853 16.66 -1.14 -45.66
N ALA A 854 16.93 -2.10 -44.75
CA ALA A 854 18.22 -2.79 -44.68
C ALA A 854 18.16 -4.14 -43.93
N GLY A 855 19.05 -5.07 -44.29
CA GLY A 855 19.23 -6.36 -43.60
C GLY A 855 18.01 -7.27 -43.68
N GLY A 856 17.75 -7.83 -44.86
CA GLY A 856 16.65 -8.76 -45.10
C GLY A 856 16.77 -9.99 -44.19
N GLY A 857 17.98 -10.50 -43.99
CA GLY A 857 18.30 -11.41 -42.90
C GLY A 857 18.60 -10.63 -41.62
N ILE A 858 19.85 -10.17 -41.48
CA ILE A 858 20.37 -9.57 -40.25
C ILE A 858 20.73 -8.10 -40.48
N TYR A 859 20.33 -7.24 -39.55
CA TYR A 859 20.83 -5.88 -39.44
C TYR A 859 21.38 -5.64 -38.03
N ALA A 860 22.70 -5.47 -37.91
CA ALA A 860 23.38 -5.26 -36.63
C ALA A 860 23.94 -3.83 -36.55
N ILE A 861 23.47 -3.01 -35.61
CA ILE A 861 23.98 -1.65 -35.41
C ILE A 861 24.97 -1.52 -34.25
N GLY A 862 25.00 -2.53 -33.38
CA GLY A 862 25.92 -2.65 -32.24
C GLY A 862 25.94 -4.08 -31.69
N GLY A 863 26.69 -4.32 -30.61
CA GLY A 863 26.92 -5.68 -30.09
C GLY A 863 27.73 -6.57 -31.04
N THR A 864 27.73 -7.89 -30.77
CA THR A 864 28.43 -8.89 -31.60
C THR A 864 27.47 -9.97 -32.10
N THR A 865 27.55 -10.32 -33.38
CA THR A 865 26.81 -11.45 -33.95
C THR A 865 27.80 -12.51 -34.44
N SER A 866 27.64 -13.77 -34.04
CA SER A 866 28.47 -14.89 -34.49
C SER A 866 27.63 -15.89 -35.26
N LEU A 867 28.11 -16.27 -36.45
CA LEU A 867 27.45 -17.21 -37.34
C LEU A 867 28.31 -18.47 -37.49
N ALA A 868 27.73 -19.65 -37.31
CA ALA A 868 28.36 -20.94 -37.59
C ALA A 868 27.40 -21.86 -38.32
N ASN A 869 27.88 -22.55 -39.36
CA ASN A 869 27.13 -23.58 -40.09
C ASN A 869 25.70 -23.15 -40.50
N SER A 870 25.49 -21.87 -40.79
CA SER A 870 24.16 -21.27 -41.00
C SER A 870 23.96 -20.82 -42.45
N LEU A 871 22.70 -20.84 -42.90
CA LEU A 871 22.28 -20.63 -44.29
C LEU A 871 21.44 -19.36 -44.42
N PHE A 872 21.83 -18.46 -45.34
CA PHE A 872 21.11 -17.23 -45.67
C PHE A 872 20.77 -17.21 -47.16
N ALA A 873 19.48 -17.33 -47.51
CA ALA A 873 19.03 -17.51 -48.89
C ALA A 873 17.84 -16.60 -49.24
N ALA A 874 17.83 -16.00 -50.43
CA ALA A 874 16.69 -15.24 -50.95
C ALA A 874 16.09 -14.19 -49.99
N ASN A 875 16.89 -13.59 -49.10
CA ASN A 875 16.39 -12.52 -48.21
C ASN A 875 16.42 -11.17 -48.94
N GLY A 876 15.25 -10.55 -49.08
CA GLY A 876 15.04 -9.31 -49.82
C GLY A 876 15.32 -8.06 -48.99
N THR A 877 15.91 -7.04 -49.62
CA THR A 877 16.11 -5.71 -49.03
C THR A 877 15.73 -4.62 -50.03
N GLY A 878 15.10 -3.55 -49.56
CA GLY A 878 14.91 -2.34 -50.38
C GLY A 878 16.23 -1.62 -50.70
N ALA A 879 17.23 -1.68 -49.81
CA ALA A 879 18.62 -1.27 -50.04
C ALA A 879 19.60 -2.07 -49.16
N GLY A 880 20.85 -2.26 -49.61
CA GLY A 880 21.91 -2.91 -48.82
C GLY A 880 21.97 -4.43 -48.93
N ALA A 881 22.68 -5.07 -48.00
CA ALA A 881 22.95 -6.50 -48.04
C ALA A 881 21.98 -7.33 -47.17
N SER A 882 21.87 -8.62 -47.49
CA SER A 882 21.12 -9.63 -46.72
C SER A 882 21.55 -9.68 -45.25
N VAL A 883 22.84 -9.47 -44.99
CA VAL A 883 23.45 -9.32 -43.65
C VAL A 883 24.28 -8.04 -43.65
N GLY A 884 24.01 -7.10 -42.75
CA GLY A 884 24.74 -5.82 -42.72
C GLY A 884 24.55 -5.00 -41.45
N GLY A 885 24.98 -3.73 -41.49
CA GLY A 885 24.92 -2.76 -40.39
C GLY A 885 26.31 -2.30 -39.90
N THR A 886 26.36 -1.49 -38.84
CA THR A 886 27.61 -0.93 -38.27
C THR A 886 28.21 -1.78 -37.14
N GLY A 887 27.45 -2.75 -36.61
CA GLY A 887 27.88 -3.70 -35.59
C GLY A 887 28.66 -4.87 -36.19
N GLY A 888 29.55 -5.48 -35.38
CA GLY A 888 30.41 -6.57 -35.83
C GLY A 888 29.67 -7.89 -36.02
N VAL A 889 29.55 -8.36 -37.26
CA VAL A 889 29.22 -9.75 -37.58
C VAL A 889 30.52 -10.53 -37.74
N THR A 890 30.62 -11.69 -37.09
CA THR A 890 31.79 -12.57 -37.06
C THR A 890 31.44 -13.93 -37.66
N ASN A 891 32.36 -14.49 -38.43
CA ASN A 891 32.21 -15.80 -39.07
C ASN A 891 32.98 -16.86 -38.28
N ALA A 892 32.28 -17.80 -37.68
CA ALA A 892 32.87 -18.97 -37.01
C ALA A 892 33.03 -20.19 -37.94
N GLY A 893 32.74 -20.05 -39.24
CA GLY A 893 32.95 -21.08 -40.26
C GLY A 893 31.68 -21.78 -40.74
N GLY A 894 31.72 -22.29 -41.97
CA GLY A 894 30.67 -23.12 -42.57
C GLY A 894 29.36 -22.40 -42.90
N ASN A 895 29.35 -21.07 -43.03
CA ASN A 895 28.14 -20.33 -43.37
C ASN A 895 27.99 -20.15 -44.88
N LEU A 896 26.74 -20.12 -45.35
CA LEU A 896 26.39 -19.91 -46.75
C LEU A 896 25.47 -18.68 -46.89
N CYS A 897 25.82 -17.71 -47.74
CA CYS A 897 25.07 -16.45 -47.88
C CYS A 897 24.85 -16.03 -49.35
N TRP A 898 23.60 -15.80 -49.75
CA TRP A 898 23.17 -15.37 -51.09
C TRP A 898 22.00 -14.35 -51.03
N PRO A 899 21.83 -13.38 -51.97
CA PRO A 899 22.65 -13.04 -53.15
C PRO A 899 23.75 -11.99 -52.91
N THR A 900 23.71 -11.24 -51.80
CA THR A 900 24.69 -10.18 -51.47
C THR A 900 25.56 -10.60 -50.28
N GLY A 901 26.80 -10.99 -50.60
CA GLY A 901 27.77 -11.58 -49.67
C GLY A 901 28.51 -10.59 -48.78
N THR A 902 27.82 -9.90 -47.86
CA THR A 902 28.48 -9.20 -46.73
C THR A 902 28.10 -9.77 -45.37
N CYS A 903 27.69 -11.04 -45.30
CA CYS A 903 28.12 -11.83 -44.15
C CYS A 903 29.63 -11.60 -44.09
N ASN A 904 30.21 -11.15 -42.97
CA ASN A 904 31.63 -10.82 -42.87
C ASN A 904 32.48 -12.13 -42.88
N VAL A 905 32.28 -12.94 -43.91
CA VAL A 905 32.74 -14.30 -44.10
C VAL A 905 33.92 -14.22 -45.06
N THR A 906 35.09 -13.86 -44.56
CA THR A 906 36.32 -13.97 -45.33
C THR A 906 36.83 -15.41 -45.25
N PRO A 907 37.10 -16.10 -46.38
CA PRO A 907 36.84 -15.69 -47.76
C PRO A 907 35.40 -16.01 -48.21
N ALA A 908 34.80 -15.10 -48.98
CA ALA A 908 33.51 -15.33 -49.61
C ALA A 908 33.66 -16.42 -50.67
N ILE A 909 33.05 -17.59 -50.44
CA ILE A 909 32.95 -18.62 -51.48
C ILE A 909 31.67 -18.30 -52.25
N PRO A 910 31.76 -17.87 -53.54
CA PRO A 910 30.58 -17.57 -54.34
C PRO A 910 29.85 -18.87 -54.65
N TYR A 911 28.84 -19.15 -53.86
CA TYR A 911 27.90 -20.24 -54.07
C TYR A 911 26.62 -19.68 -54.68
N ALA A 912 26.00 -20.41 -55.59
CA ALA A 912 24.70 -20.06 -56.19
C ALA A 912 23.57 -19.96 -55.13
N ASP A 913 22.36 -19.61 -55.54
CA ASP A 913 21.19 -19.69 -54.64
C ASP A 913 21.01 -21.15 -54.16
N PRO A 914 21.03 -21.42 -52.85
CA PRO A 914 20.79 -22.76 -52.33
C PRO A 914 19.40 -23.26 -52.70
N LEU A 915 19.34 -24.52 -53.15
CA LEU A 915 18.07 -25.18 -53.48
C LEU A 915 17.37 -25.61 -52.20
N LEU A 916 16.27 -24.91 -51.88
CA LEU A 916 15.42 -25.18 -50.73
C LEU A 916 14.06 -25.70 -51.18
N GLY A 917 13.53 -26.69 -50.47
CA GLY A 917 12.18 -27.20 -50.68
C GLY A 917 11.12 -26.34 -50.00
N ALA A 918 9.86 -26.73 -50.18
CA ALA A 918 8.75 -26.06 -49.52
C ALA A 918 8.83 -26.22 -47.99
N LEU A 919 8.43 -25.17 -47.26
CA LEU A 919 8.31 -25.24 -45.81
C LEU A 919 7.27 -26.30 -45.41
N GLY A 920 7.65 -27.20 -44.51
CA GLY A 920 6.76 -28.28 -44.08
C GLY A 920 7.31 -29.07 -42.90
N ILE A 921 6.50 -29.98 -42.37
CA ILE A 921 6.87 -30.88 -41.29
C ILE A 921 7.47 -32.17 -41.88
N TYR A 922 8.78 -32.35 -41.75
CA TYR A 922 9.52 -33.48 -42.34
C TYR A 922 10.14 -34.41 -41.28
N LEU A 923 9.33 -34.98 -40.36
CA LEU A 923 9.70 -35.83 -39.19
C LEU A 923 9.94 -35.09 -37.85
N GLY A 924 9.95 -33.76 -37.84
CA GLY A 924 10.15 -32.93 -36.63
C GLY A 924 8.86 -32.36 -36.03
N ALA A 925 8.97 -31.63 -34.91
CA ALA A 925 7.85 -30.95 -34.27
C ALA A 925 7.51 -29.58 -34.90
N SER A 926 8.48 -28.96 -35.57
CA SER A 926 8.34 -27.63 -36.18
C SER A 926 8.66 -27.67 -37.68
N PRO A 927 8.04 -26.80 -38.51
CA PRO A 927 8.28 -26.79 -39.95
C PRO A 927 9.70 -26.34 -40.31
N VAL A 928 10.36 -27.04 -41.24
CA VAL A 928 11.73 -26.73 -41.69
C VAL A 928 11.75 -26.53 -43.20
N LEU A 929 12.71 -25.74 -43.70
CA LEU A 929 13.03 -25.66 -45.13
C LEU A 929 14.07 -26.74 -45.45
N PRO A 930 13.69 -27.82 -46.15
CA PRO A 930 14.59 -28.93 -46.43
C PRO A 930 15.58 -28.58 -47.54
N LEU A 931 16.78 -29.15 -47.47
CA LEU A 931 17.74 -29.05 -48.57
C LEU A 931 17.36 -30.01 -49.69
N LEU A 932 17.25 -29.50 -50.91
CA LEU A 932 16.97 -30.34 -52.09
C LEU A 932 18.26 -30.92 -52.68
N PRO A 933 18.19 -32.05 -53.39
CA PRO A 933 19.35 -32.64 -54.06
C PRO A 933 20.06 -31.63 -54.96
N GLY A 934 21.40 -31.60 -54.92
CA GLY A 934 22.18 -30.62 -55.66
C GLY A 934 22.29 -29.24 -54.99
N SER A 935 21.65 -29.03 -53.84
CA SER A 935 21.84 -27.81 -53.04
C SER A 935 23.29 -27.68 -52.59
N ASN A 936 23.87 -26.50 -52.78
CA ASN A 936 25.22 -26.16 -52.34
C ASN A 936 25.36 -26.01 -50.82
N ALA A 937 24.27 -26.02 -50.05
CA ALA A 937 24.30 -26.07 -48.59
C ALA A 937 24.63 -27.47 -48.04
N ILE A 938 24.47 -28.51 -48.89
CA ILE A 938 24.83 -29.88 -48.54
C ILE A 938 26.35 -29.98 -48.41
N ASP A 939 26.83 -30.58 -47.31
CA ASP A 939 28.23 -30.74 -46.92
C ASP A 939 29.03 -29.43 -46.82
N ALA A 940 28.36 -28.29 -46.66
CA ALA A 940 29.00 -26.97 -46.64
C ALA A 940 29.48 -26.51 -45.25
N GLY A 941 29.07 -27.21 -44.18
CA GLY A 941 29.42 -26.87 -42.80
C GLY A 941 30.82 -27.32 -42.39
N THR A 942 31.31 -26.73 -41.31
CA THR A 942 32.59 -27.05 -40.66
C THR A 942 32.40 -27.98 -39.47
N SER A 943 33.24 -29.02 -39.40
CA SER A 943 33.11 -30.12 -38.42
C SER A 943 33.22 -29.70 -36.95
N GLY A 944 34.02 -28.68 -36.63
CA GLY A 944 34.24 -28.21 -35.25
C GLY A 944 33.02 -27.56 -34.58
N ASN A 945 31.97 -27.23 -35.34
CA ASN A 945 30.77 -26.55 -34.85
C ASN A 945 29.46 -27.32 -35.09
N CYS A 946 29.53 -28.56 -35.60
CA CYS A 946 28.35 -29.37 -35.89
C CYS A 946 27.56 -29.72 -34.61
N LEU A 947 26.24 -29.49 -34.63
CA LEU A 947 25.33 -29.97 -33.58
C LEU A 947 25.04 -31.47 -33.75
N ALA A 948 24.63 -32.16 -32.67
CA ALA A 948 24.39 -33.60 -32.71
C ALA A 948 23.21 -33.98 -33.62
N THR A 949 22.17 -33.15 -33.64
CA THR A 949 20.97 -33.33 -34.47
C THR A 949 20.67 -32.08 -35.28
N ASP A 950 19.82 -32.21 -36.28
CA ASP A 950 19.16 -31.11 -36.97
C ASP A 950 17.86 -30.68 -36.26
N GLN A 951 17.11 -29.72 -36.82
CA GLN A 951 15.86 -29.20 -36.26
C GLN A 951 14.78 -30.27 -36.02
N ARG A 952 14.84 -31.38 -36.76
CA ARG A 952 13.87 -32.46 -36.64
C ARG A 952 14.20 -33.42 -35.49
N GLY A 953 15.36 -33.24 -34.85
CA GLY A 953 15.93 -34.21 -33.92
C GLY A 953 16.62 -35.37 -34.62
N VAL A 954 16.85 -35.30 -35.93
CA VAL A 954 17.55 -36.35 -36.69
C VAL A 954 19.05 -36.13 -36.56
N ALA A 955 19.81 -37.21 -36.28
CA ALA A 955 21.26 -37.14 -36.12
C ALA A 955 21.95 -36.63 -37.40
N ARG A 956 22.98 -35.79 -37.22
CA ARG A 956 23.84 -35.35 -38.32
C ARG A 956 24.90 -36.40 -38.61
N THR A 957 25.17 -36.70 -39.88
CA THR A 957 26.13 -37.75 -40.28
C THR A 957 27.57 -37.22 -40.36
N PRO A 958 28.62 -38.02 -40.06
CA PRO A 958 29.90 -37.46 -39.66
C PRO A 958 30.95 -37.40 -40.78
N ALA A 959 31.19 -36.19 -41.30
CA ALA A 959 32.48 -35.66 -41.77
C ALA A 959 32.39 -34.14 -42.04
N THR A 960 31.25 -33.70 -42.57
CA THR A 960 30.88 -32.31 -42.87
C THR A 960 29.38 -32.17 -42.71
N CYS A 961 28.90 -31.51 -41.65
CA CYS A 961 27.46 -31.27 -41.50
C CYS A 961 26.94 -30.27 -42.54
N ASP A 962 25.64 -30.33 -42.81
CA ASP A 962 24.99 -29.38 -43.70
C ASP A 962 24.87 -27.98 -43.07
N SER A 963 24.95 -26.96 -43.92
CA SER A 963 24.68 -25.58 -43.50
C SER A 963 23.18 -25.34 -43.37
N GLY A 964 22.76 -24.86 -42.20
CA GLY A 964 21.36 -24.59 -41.88
C GLY A 964 20.71 -25.64 -40.98
N ALA A 965 19.39 -25.51 -40.83
CA ALA A 965 18.59 -26.23 -39.84
C ALA A 965 18.24 -27.68 -40.21
N PHE A 966 18.55 -28.09 -41.45
CA PHE A 966 18.23 -29.40 -42.00
C PHE A 966 19.50 -30.15 -42.38
N GLU A 967 19.56 -31.43 -42.07
CA GLU A 967 20.61 -32.34 -42.54
C GLU A 967 20.04 -33.33 -43.58
N ALA A 968 20.53 -33.29 -44.82
CA ALA A 968 20.22 -34.26 -45.84
C ALA A 968 20.90 -35.60 -45.54
N ARG A 969 20.16 -36.70 -45.60
CA ARG A 969 20.69 -38.05 -45.28
C ARG A 969 21.33 -38.76 -46.47
N GLY A 970 21.51 -38.04 -47.58
CA GLY A 970 22.04 -38.55 -48.83
C GLY A 970 20.96 -38.94 -49.84
N PHE A 971 21.40 -39.03 -51.08
CA PHE A 971 20.55 -39.33 -52.23
C PHE A 971 21.21 -40.37 -53.14
N SER A 972 20.44 -40.97 -54.05
CA SER A 972 20.94 -41.90 -55.07
C SER A 972 20.39 -41.53 -56.44
N VAL A 973 21.23 -41.66 -57.47
CA VAL A 973 20.86 -41.46 -58.87
C VAL A 973 21.03 -42.78 -59.63
N THR A 974 19.97 -43.25 -60.30
CA THR A 974 20.00 -44.46 -61.13
C THR A 974 19.53 -44.16 -62.55
N VAL A 975 20.07 -44.90 -63.53
CA VAL A 975 19.63 -44.77 -64.92
C VAL A 975 18.19 -45.26 -65.05
N LEU A 976 17.31 -44.41 -65.59
CA LEU A 976 15.94 -44.77 -65.92
C LEU A 976 15.82 -45.20 -67.40
N SER A 977 16.33 -44.37 -68.33
CA SER A 977 16.31 -44.66 -69.77
C SER A 977 17.27 -43.77 -70.57
N GLY A 978 17.50 -44.10 -71.85
CA GLY A 978 18.38 -43.33 -72.75
C GLY A 978 19.86 -43.77 -72.75
N ASN A 979 20.20 -44.87 -72.08
CA ASN A 979 21.54 -45.45 -72.09
C ASN A 979 21.79 -46.30 -73.36
N ASN A 980 23.05 -46.52 -73.72
CA ASN A 980 23.51 -47.37 -74.83
C ASN A 980 22.96 -46.99 -76.22
N GLN A 981 22.67 -45.70 -76.44
CA GLN A 981 22.24 -45.22 -77.75
C GLN A 981 23.42 -44.74 -78.60
N SER A 982 23.25 -44.88 -79.92
CA SER A 982 24.16 -44.35 -80.93
C SER A 982 23.46 -43.24 -81.69
N THR A 983 24.13 -42.10 -81.89
CA THR A 983 23.53 -40.93 -82.54
C THR A 983 24.53 -40.27 -83.49
N PRO A 984 24.13 -39.87 -84.71
CA PRO A 984 25.00 -39.14 -85.63
C PRO A 984 25.53 -37.85 -84.99
N ALA A 985 26.85 -37.65 -85.08
CA ALA A 985 27.53 -36.49 -84.54
C ALA A 985 26.92 -35.16 -85.05
N GLY A 986 26.66 -34.23 -84.14
CA GLY A 986 25.95 -32.97 -84.41
C GLY A 986 24.42 -33.02 -84.24
N ASN A 987 23.82 -34.20 -84.06
CA ASN A 987 22.37 -34.34 -83.86
C ASN A 987 21.99 -34.47 -82.38
N ALA A 988 20.74 -34.14 -82.06
CA ALA A 988 20.12 -34.44 -80.77
C ALA A 988 20.05 -35.96 -80.52
N LEU A 989 20.27 -36.38 -79.27
CA LEU A 989 20.10 -37.78 -78.87
C LEU A 989 18.68 -38.27 -79.18
N SER A 990 18.59 -39.50 -79.70
CA SER A 990 17.34 -40.14 -80.12
C SER A 990 16.37 -40.40 -78.96
N SER A 991 16.90 -40.61 -77.75
CA SER A 991 16.15 -40.74 -76.52
C SER A 991 16.73 -39.80 -75.46
N PRO A 992 15.92 -39.10 -74.66
CA PRO A 992 16.42 -38.29 -73.55
C PRO A 992 17.21 -39.15 -72.55
N LEU A 993 18.29 -38.62 -71.99
CA LEU A 993 18.98 -39.23 -70.86
C LEU A 993 18.14 -38.99 -69.62
N ARG A 994 17.56 -40.05 -69.06
CA ARG A 994 16.68 -39.98 -67.89
C ARG A 994 17.29 -40.73 -66.72
N VAL A 995 17.25 -40.11 -65.56
CA VAL A 995 17.60 -40.73 -64.28
C VAL A 995 16.41 -40.71 -63.32
N THR A 996 16.35 -41.71 -62.46
CA THR A 996 15.52 -41.68 -61.26
C THR A 996 16.37 -41.23 -60.08
N VAL A 997 15.83 -40.32 -59.28
CA VAL A 997 16.42 -39.84 -58.03
C VAL A 997 15.59 -40.36 -56.88
N ALA A 998 16.26 -40.83 -55.82
CA ALA A 998 15.65 -41.23 -54.57
C ALA A 998 16.46 -40.68 -53.39
N GLY A 999 15.79 -40.32 -52.30
CA GLY A 999 16.42 -40.07 -51.00
C GLY A 999 16.67 -41.39 -50.27
N THR A 1000 17.75 -41.46 -49.48
CA THR A 1000 18.00 -42.60 -48.58
C THR A 1000 16.98 -42.68 -47.43
N ALA A 1001 16.20 -41.62 -47.26
CA ALA A 1001 15.11 -41.48 -46.32
C ALA A 1001 14.02 -40.57 -46.95
N PRO A 1002 12.87 -40.28 -46.32
CA PRO A 1002 11.79 -39.50 -46.94
C PRO A 1002 12.12 -37.99 -47.09
N ASP A 1003 13.38 -37.65 -47.32
CA ASP A 1003 13.82 -36.29 -47.63
C ASP A 1003 13.28 -35.90 -49.03
N PRO A 1004 12.77 -34.66 -49.20
CA PRO A 1004 12.15 -34.23 -50.44
C PRO A 1004 13.19 -34.03 -51.56
N ILE A 1005 12.85 -34.49 -52.77
CA ILE A 1005 13.76 -34.51 -53.93
C ILE A 1005 13.31 -33.61 -55.10
N SER A 1006 12.00 -33.34 -55.21
CA SER A 1006 11.43 -32.57 -56.32
C SER A 1006 11.87 -31.10 -56.22
N GLY A 1007 12.25 -30.50 -57.35
CA GLY A 1007 12.84 -29.16 -57.41
C GLY A 1007 14.36 -29.13 -57.21
N GLY A 1008 14.97 -30.25 -56.81
CA GLY A 1008 16.43 -30.41 -56.79
C GLY A 1008 17.02 -30.47 -58.20
N SER A 1009 18.32 -30.71 -58.29
CA SER A 1009 19.09 -30.52 -59.51
C SER A 1009 20.09 -31.65 -59.74
N VAL A 1010 20.14 -32.18 -60.98
CA VAL A 1010 21.09 -33.20 -61.43
C VAL A 1010 21.95 -32.64 -62.55
N THR A 1011 23.27 -32.77 -62.40
CA THR A 1011 24.24 -32.39 -63.43
C THR A 1011 24.65 -33.61 -64.25
N PHE A 1012 24.44 -33.53 -65.56
CA PHE A 1012 24.90 -34.50 -66.54
C PHE A 1012 26.17 -33.95 -67.19
N ALA A 1013 27.27 -34.67 -67.06
CA ALA A 1013 28.57 -34.27 -67.60
C ALA A 1013 29.16 -35.36 -68.49
N GLY A 1014 29.43 -35.02 -69.74
CA GLY A 1014 30.24 -35.82 -70.65
C GLY A 1014 31.74 -35.48 -70.56
N PRO A 1015 32.61 -36.17 -71.30
CA PRO A 1015 34.04 -35.87 -71.33
C PRO A 1015 34.32 -34.48 -71.93
N LEU A 1016 35.36 -33.81 -71.42
CA LEU A 1016 35.78 -32.49 -71.92
C LEU A 1016 36.47 -32.55 -73.29
N THR A 1017 37.04 -33.71 -73.65
CA THR A 1017 37.80 -33.93 -74.89
C THR A 1017 37.31 -35.19 -75.61
N GLY A 1018 37.36 -35.20 -76.94
CA GLY A 1018 36.91 -36.35 -77.74
C GLY A 1018 35.40 -36.35 -77.99
N ALA A 1019 34.81 -37.52 -78.22
CA ALA A 1019 33.36 -37.67 -78.36
C ALA A 1019 32.65 -37.32 -77.04
N SER A 1020 31.60 -36.49 -77.13
CA SER A 1020 30.84 -36.01 -75.95
C SER A 1020 29.48 -35.47 -76.37
N THR A 1021 28.72 -34.99 -75.39
CA THR A 1021 27.52 -34.15 -75.61
C THR A 1021 27.91 -32.68 -75.84
N ASN A 1022 26.99 -31.90 -76.40
CA ASN A 1022 27.05 -30.46 -76.58
C ASN A 1022 25.71 -29.84 -76.11
N PRO A 1023 25.70 -29.03 -75.02
CA PRO A 1023 26.86 -28.72 -74.18
C PRO A 1023 27.39 -29.94 -73.41
N VAL A 1024 28.67 -29.90 -73.04
CA VAL A 1024 29.36 -31.00 -72.32
C VAL A 1024 28.78 -31.20 -70.93
N THR A 1025 28.33 -30.13 -70.29
CA THR A 1025 27.66 -30.17 -68.98
C THR A 1025 26.30 -29.52 -69.09
N THR A 1026 25.26 -30.22 -68.64
CA THR A 1026 23.89 -29.71 -68.58
C THR A 1026 23.29 -30.08 -67.24
N THR A 1027 22.51 -29.16 -66.66
CA THR A 1027 21.82 -29.38 -65.40
C THR A 1027 20.31 -29.49 -65.66
N ALA A 1028 19.65 -30.45 -65.01
CA ALA A 1028 18.20 -30.63 -65.08
C ALA A 1028 17.56 -30.59 -63.69
N THR A 1029 16.40 -29.94 -63.60
CA THR A 1029 15.55 -29.95 -62.41
C THR A 1029 14.85 -31.30 -62.28
N ILE A 1030 14.80 -31.81 -61.05
CA ILE A 1030 14.07 -33.03 -60.70
C ILE A 1030 12.58 -32.71 -60.67
N ALA A 1031 11.80 -33.34 -61.55
CA ALA A 1031 10.34 -33.29 -61.55
C ALA A 1031 9.79 -34.58 -60.94
N GLY A 1032 9.18 -34.48 -59.75
CA GLY A 1032 8.79 -35.65 -58.96
C GLY A 1032 10.04 -36.41 -58.51
N SER A 1033 10.34 -37.54 -59.15
CA SER A 1033 11.53 -38.36 -58.91
C SER A 1033 12.45 -38.49 -60.12
N THR A 1034 12.21 -37.74 -61.20
CA THR A 1034 12.93 -37.90 -62.48
C THR A 1034 13.63 -36.62 -62.90
N ALA A 1035 14.87 -36.73 -63.38
CA ALA A 1035 15.56 -35.66 -64.10
C ALA A 1035 15.93 -36.13 -65.51
N ALA A 1036 15.81 -35.24 -66.48
CA ALA A 1036 15.99 -35.58 -67.90
C ALA A 1036 16.67 -34.46 -68.69
N ILE A 1037 17.53 -34.83 -69.62
CA ILE A 1037 18.09 -33.91 -70.64
C ILE A 1037 18.04 -34.55 -72.03
N THR A 1038 17.96 -33.71 -73.07
CA THR A 1038 18.10 -34.13 -74.47
C THR A 1038 19.22 -33.32 -75.13
N PRO A 1039 20.50 -33.61 -74.84
CA PRO A 1039 21.61 -32.87 -75.39
C PRO A 1039 21.84 -33.23 -76.87
N THR A 1040 22.57 -32.37 -77.57
CA THR A 1040 23.13 -32.71 -78.89
C THR A 1040 24.45 -33.44 -78.73
N THR A 1041 24.84 -34.25 -79.71
CA THR A 1041 26.17 -34.84 -79.78
C THR A 1041 27.15 -33.81 -80.33
N ASN A 1042 28.40 -33.81 -79.86
CA ASN A 1042 29.44 -33.00 -80.51
C ASN A 1042 29.84 -33.60 -81.88
N THR A 1043 30.71 -32.91 -82.63
CA THR A 1043 31.12 -33.31 -83.98
C THR A 1043 32.16 -34.44 -84.02
N THR A 1044 32.56 -34.98 -82.87
CA THR A 1044 33.61 -36.01 -82.76
C THR A 1044 32.99 -37.40 -82.58
N LYS A 1045 33.38 -38.35 -83.42
CA LYS A 1045 32.98 -39.77 -83.34
C LYS A 1045 33.68 -40.48 -82.17
N GLY A 1046 32.97 -41.42 -81.56
CA GLY A 1046 33.53 -42.33 -80.57
C GLY A 1046 32.52 -42.67 -79.47
N SER A 1047 32.86 -43.66 -78.66
CA SER A 1047 32.12 -44.00 -77.45
C SER A 1047 32.57 -43.12 -76.29
N TYR A 1048 31.63 -42.72 -75.44
CA TYR A 1048 31.88 -41.87 -74.29
C TYR A 1048 30.86 -42.16 -73.18
N VAL A 1049 31.16 -41.68 -71.97
CA VAL A 1049 30.27 -41.81 -70.81
C VAL A 1049 29.80 -40.44 -70.37
N VAL A 1050 28.48 -40.28 -70.24
CA VAL A 1050 27.88 -39.14 -69.54
C VAL A 1050 27.56 -39.58 -68.12
N THR A 1051 28.11 -38.88 -67.13
CA THR A 1051 27.83 -39.14 -65.72
C THR A 1051 26.76 -38.15 -65.23
N ALA A 1052 25.66 -38.68 -64.71
CA ALA A 1052 24.66 -37.93 -63.98
C ALA A 1052 24.99 -37.98 -62.47
N SER A 1053 25.31 -36.82 -61.92
CA SER A 1053 25.74 -36.66 -60.53
C SER A 1053 25.07 -35.43 -59.91
N MET A 1054 25.03 -35.38 -58.59
CA MET A 1054 24.55 -34.21 -57.85
C MET A 1054 25.19 -34.19 -56.46
N ARG A 1055 25.27 -33.01 -55.86
CA ARG A 1055 25.75 -32.86 -54.48
C ARG A 1055 24.80 -33.57 -53.51
N GLY A 1056 25.37 -34.27 -52.53
CA GLY A 1056 24.64 -35.16 -51.62
C GLY A 1056 24.31 -36.54 -52.19
N ALA A 1057 24.66 -36.85 -53.44
CA ALA A 1057 24.48 -38.20 -53.97
C ALA A 1057 25.60 -39.15 -53.50
N THR A 1058 25.21 -40.28 -52.92
CA THR A 1058 26.10 -41.38 -52.56
C THR A 1058 26.43 -42.27 -53.76
N VAL A 1059 25.58 -42.25 -54.80
CA VAL A 1059 25.71 -43.03 -56.03
C VAL A 1059 25.37 -42.15 -57.23
N SER A 1060 26.25 -42.13 -58.23
CA SER A 1060 26.05 -41.47 -59.53
C SER A 1060 25.64 -42.47 -60.61
N ALA A 1061 24.89 -42.02 -61.60
CA ALA A 1061 24.48 -42.83 -62.76
C ALA A 1061 25.38 -42.54 -63.96
N SER A 1062 25.68 -43.55 -64.78
CA SER A 1062 26.51 -43.40 -65.98
C SER A 1062 25.78 -43.91 -67.22
N PHE A 1063 25.82 -43.11 -68.28
CA PHE A 1063 25.27 -43.44 -69.60
C PHE A 1063 26.41 -43.67 -70.57
N THR A 1064 26.53 -44.88 -71.11
CA THR A 1064 27.43 -45.21 -72.21
C THR A 1064 26.75 -44.84 -73.53
N LEU A 1065 27.36 -43.93 -74.29
CA LEU A 1065 26.81 -43.38 -75.53
C LEU A 1065 27.84 -43.48 -76.65
N THR A 1066 27.42 -43.42 -77.91
CA THR A 1066 28.33 -43.40 -79.06
C THR A 1066 27.90 -42.36 -80.09
N ASN A 1067 28.83 -41.45 -80.43
CA ASN A 1067 28.66 -40.54 -81.57
C ASN A 1067 29.07 -41.30 -82.82
N THR A 1068 28.13 -41.50 -83.75
CA THR A 1068 28.37 -42.15 -85.04
C THR A 1068 28.63 -41.12 -86.12
N ASP A 1069 29.07 -41.58 -87.29
CA ASP A 1069 29.28 -40.69 -88.42
C ASP A 1069 27.95 -39.98 -88.81
N SER A 1070 28.02 -38.72 -89.24
CA SER A 1070 26.89 -37.99 -89.83
C SER A 1070 26.99 -38.05 -91.36
N PRO A 1071 25.88 -38.25 -92.10
CA PRO A 1071 25.90 -38.22 -93.56
C PRO A 1071 26.41 -36.86 -94.06
N ILE A 1072 27.09 -36.89 -95.20
CA ILE A 1072 27.65 -35.70 -95.85
C ILE A 1072 26.51 -34.94 -96.54
N SER A 1073 26.38 -33.64 -96.24
CA SER A 1073 25.40 -32.76 -96.89
C SER A 1073 26.00 -31.38 -97.19
N GLY A 1074 25.46 -30.74 -98.22
CA GLY A 1074 25.86 -29.39 -98.63
C GLY A 1074 27.29 -29.31 -99.16
N LEU A 1075 27.81 -30.39 -99.76
CA LEU A 1075 29.13 -30.37 -100.41
C LEU A 1075 29.14 -29.31 -101.52
N ALA A 1076 29.94 -28.27 -101.31
CA ALA A 1076 30.23 -27.23 -102.28
C ALA A 1076 31.69 -27.34 -102.72
N ALA A 1077 31.95 -26.98 -103.97
CA ALA A 1077 33.27 -27.01 -104.58
C ALA A 1077 33.50 -25.69 -105.31
N THR A 1078 34.65 -25.07 -105.09
CA THR A 1078 35.11 -23.88 -105.82
C THR A 1078 36.48 -24.12 -106.43
N SER A 1079 36.79 -23.41 -107.50
CA SER A 1079 38.09 -23.45 -108.16
C SER A 1079 38.59 -22.02 -108.42
N SER A 1080 39.90 -21.85 -108.54
CA SER A 1080 40.51 -20.57 -108.93
C SER A 1080 40.55 -20.35 -110.46
N SER A 1081 39.77 -21.13 -111.23
CA SER A 1081 39.72 -21.04 -112.69
C SER A 1081 38.90 -19.82 -113.17
N PRO A 1082 39.12 -19.28 -114.39
CA PRO A 1082 39.96 -19.82 -115.48
C PRO A 1082 41.48 -19.68 -115.25
N THR A 1083 42.26 -20.65 -115.71
CA THR A 1083 43.74 -20.67 -115.63
C THR A 1083 44.39 -20.87 -117.01
N ILE A 1084 45.68 -20.54 -117.15
CA ILE A 1084 46.44 -20.75 -118.41
C ILE A 1084 47.03 -22.16 -118.41
N LEU A 1085 47.20 -22.77 -119.59
CA LEU A 1085 47.87 -24.06 -119.78
C LEU A 1085 49.14 -24.17 -118.91
N ASN A 1086 49.32 -25.30 -118.23
CA ASN A 1086 50.44 -25.58 -117.32
C ASN A 1086 50.56 -24.68 -116.07
N SER A 1087 49.50 -23.96 -115.67
CA SER A 1087 49.43 -23.23 -114.38
C SER A 1087 48.61 -23.98 -113.33
N SER A 1088 48.96 -23.82 -112.05
CA SER A 1088 48.24 -24.44 -110.93
C SER A 1088 46.86 -23.81 -110.73
N THR A 1089 45.83 -24.65 -110.64
CA THR A 1089 44.46 -24.30 -110.30
C THR A 1089 44.16 -24.80 -108.89
N ALA A 1090 43.78 -23.92 -107.97
CA ALA A 1090 43.43 -24.28 -106.60
C ALA A 1090 41.96 -24.71 -106.51
N PHE A 1091 41.68 -25.67 -105.63
CA PHE A 1091 40.37 -26.26 -105.37
C PHE A 1091 40.07 -26.28 -103.88
N THR A 1092 38.86 -25.87 -103.52
CA THR A 1092 38.36 -25.89 -102.13
C THR A 1092 37.00 -26.54 -102.08
N ALA A 1093 36.83 -27.48 -101.15
CA ALA A 1093 35.57 -28.12 -100.82
C ALA A 1093 35.14 -27.74 -99.40
N THR A 1094 33.85 -27.44 -99.25
CA THR A 1094 33.21 -27.24 -97.95
C THR A 1094 31.98 -28.12 -97.86
N ILE A 1095 31.57 -28.47 -96.64
CA ILE A 1095 30.34 -29.21 -96.36
C ILE A 1095 29.52 -28.44 -95.35
N THR A 1096 28.19 -28.54 -95.41
CA THR A 1096 27.30 -28.01 -94.38
C THR A 1096 27.27 -28.93 -93.16
N THR A 1097 27.20 -30.25 -93.39
CA THR A 1097 27.26 -31.27 -92.34
C THR A 1097 28.01 -32.52 -92.84
N GLY A 1098 28.58 -33.28 -91.91
CA GLY A 1098 29.31 -34.52 -92.18
C GLY A 1098 30.51 -34.66 -91.26
N THR A 1099 30.77 -35.88 -90.78
CA THR A 1099 31.91 -36.16 -89.89
C THR A 1099 32.82 -37.23 -90.48
N ASN A 1100 34.11 -37.17 -90.12
CA ASN A 1100 35.17 -38.04 -90.63
C ASN A 1100 35.18 -38.12 -92.16
N VAL A 1101 35.03 -36.96 -92.79
CA VAL A 1101 34.95 -36.83 -94.24
C VAL A 1101 36.34 -36.78 -94.82
N THR A 1102 36.62 -37.70 -95.73
CA THR A 1102 37.80 -37.67 -96.61
C THR A 1102 37.39 -37.08 -97.94
N TYR A 1103 38.25 -36.27 -98.54
CA TYR A 1103 37.98 -35.62 -99.82
C TYR A 1103 38.96 -36.15 -100.86
N GLN A 1104 38.44 -36.56 -102.00
CA GLN A 1104 39.21 -36.98 -103.16
C GLN A 1104 38.77 -36.15 -104.36
N TRP A 1105 39.72 -35.62 -105.12
CA TRP A 1105 39.47 -34.79 -106.29
C TRP A 1105 39.87 -35.53 -107.56
N ASN A 1106 38.93 -35.68 -108.49
CA ASN A 1106 39.22 -36.04 -109.88
C ASN A 1106 39.20 -34.76 -110.72
N PHE A 1107 40.33 -34.40 -111.31
CA PHE A 1107 40.46 -33.12 -112.02
C PHE A 1107 39.86 -33.12 -113.43
N GLY A 1108 39.40 -34.28 -113.93
CA GLY A 1108 38.68 -34.40 -115.21
C GLY A 1108 39.56 -34.55 -116.45
N ASP A 1109 40.88 -34.76 -116.28
CA ASP A 1109 41.88 -34.87 -117.36
C ASP A 1109 42.66 -36.22 -117.34
N ASN A 1110 42.16 -37.22 -116.60
CA ASN A 1110 42.79 -38.52 -116.36
C ASN A 1110 44.13 -38.48 -115.60
N SER A 1111 44.42 -37.37 -114.91
CA SER A 1111 45.56 -37.27 -113.99
C SER A 1111 45.31 -38.01 -112.66
N ALA A 1112 46.36 -38.06 -111.81
CA ALA A 1112 46.25 -38.61 -110.47
C ALA A 1112 45.27 -37.81 -109.60
N LEU A 1113 44.55 -38.52 -108.72
CA LEU A 1113 43.55 -37.90 -107.85
C LEU A 1113 44.21 -37.03 -106.77
N GLY A 1114 43.60 -35.88 -106.47
CA GLY A 1114 43.99 -35.03 -105.34
C GLY A 1114 43.32 -35.48 -104.03
N SER A 1115 43.89 -35.11 -102.88
CA SER A 1115 43.33 -35.42 -101.56
C SER A 1115 43.19 -34.18 -100.68
N GLY A 1116 42.22 -34.19 -99.77
CA GLY A 1116 41.99 -33.11 -98.81
C GLY A 1116 40.94 -32.10 -99.27
N ALA A 1117 40.34 -31.40 -98.30
CA ALA A 1117 39.31 -30.40 -98.58
C ALA A 1117 39.85 -29.24 -99.44
N ASN A 1118 41.14 -28.93 -99.29
CA ASN A 1118 41.85 -27.97 -100.13
C ASN A 1118 42.99 -28.69 -100.88
N THR A 1119 43.07 -28.51 -102.20
CA THR A 1119 44.14 -29.07 -103.05
C THR A 1119 44.40 -28.19 -104.28
N SER A 1120 45.35 -28.54 -105.14
CA SER A 1120 45.61 -27.86 -106.40
C SER A 1120 46.05 -28.82 -107.51
N HIS A 1121 45.80 -28.49 -108.78
CA HIS A 1121 46.18 -29.29 -109.95
C HIS A 1121 46.59 -28.45 -111.15
N THR A 1122 47.46 -28.99 -112.02
CA THR A 1122 47.96 -28.32 -113.22
C THR A 1122 47.56 -29.11 -114.47
N TYR A 1123 46.88 -28.46 -115.42
CA TYR A 1123 46.37 -29.10 -116.63
C TYR A 1123 47.34 -28.97 -117.81
N ALA A 1124 47.60 -30.09 -118.47
CA ALA A 1124 48.59 -30.21 -119.56
C ALA A 1124 48.00 -29.99 -120.98
N ALA A 1125 46.69 -29.82 -121.10
CA ALA A 1125 46.03 -29.45 -122.34
C ALA A 1125 45.01 -28.32 -122.11
N VAL A 1126 44.66 -27.66 -123.20
CA VAL A 1126 43.65 -26.58 -123.21
C VAL A 1126 42.29 -27.22 -123.32
N GLY A 1127 41.32 -26.67 -122.58
CA GLY A 1127 39.98 -27.19 -122.59
C GLY A 1127 39.18 -26.77 -121.39
N THR A 1128 37.92 -27.18 -121.40
CA THR A 1128 37.05 -27.10 -120.23
C THR A 1128 37.04 -28.48 -119.57
N TYR A 1129 37.59 -28.54 -118.37
CA TYR A 1129 37.59 -29.71 -117.52
C TYR A 1129 36.47 -29.61 -116.48
N THR A 1130 35.94 -30.76 -116.07
CA THR A 1130 35.00 -30.83 -114.97
C THR A 1130 35.71 -31.52 -113.81
N ALA A 1131 36.21 -30.74 -112.86
CA ALA A 1131 36.79 -31.29 -111.64
C ALA A 1131 35.67 -31.71 -110.70
N ILE A 1132 35.75 -32.93 -110.18
CA ILE A 1132 34.76 -33.50 -109.26
C ILE A 1132 35.46 -33.78 -107.93
N VAL A 1133 34.99 -33.14 -106.86
CA VAL A 1133 35.33 -33.60 -105.50
C VAL A 1133 34.33 -34.64 -105.07
N THR A 1134 34.82 -35.76 -104.59
CA THR A 1134 34.05 -36.76 -103.86
C THR A 1134 34.45 -36.69 -102.40
N ALA A 1135 33.52 -36.21 -101.58
CA ALA A 1135 33.61 -36.27 -100.14
C ALA A 1135 33.03 -37.61 -99.69
N THR A 1136 33.80 -38.41 -98.96
CA THR A 1136 33.42 -39.77 -98.53
C THR A 1136 33.58 -39.93 -97.03
N ASN A 1137 32.59 -40.54 -96.39
CA ASN A 1137 32.72 -41.10 -95.06
C ASN A 1137 32.07 -42.49 -95.02
N ASN A 1138 32.04 -43.11 -93.84
CA ASN A 1138 31.56 -44.48 -93.70
C ASN A 1138 30.06 -44.66 -94.00
N LEU A 1139 29.29 -43.57 -94.13
CA LEU A 1139 27.86 -43.62 -94.44
C LEU A 1139 27.55 -43.39 -95.92
N GLY A 1140 28.52 -42.90 -96.69
CA GLY A 1140 28.35 -42.68 -98.11
C GLY A 1140 29.29 -41.65 -98.67
N SER A 1141 29.11 -41.37 -99.95
CA SER A 1141 29.90 -40.39 -100.70
C SER A 1141 28.97 -39.36 -101.33
N ALA A 1142 29.32 -38.09 -101.24
CA ALA A 1142 28.72 -37.01 -102.02
C ALA A 1142 29.76 -36.49 -103.01
N SER A 1143 29.33 -36.19 -104.24
CA SER A 1143 30.21 -35.62 -105.26
C SER A 1143 29.68 -34.27 -105.72
N LYS A 1144 30.59 -33.31 -105.95
CA LYS A 1144 30.25 -32.01 -106.52
C LYS A 1144 31.25 -31.67 -107.62
N SER A 1145 30.73 -31.26 -108.76
CA SER A 1145 31.53 -30.80 -109.89
C SER A 1145 31.74 -29.28 -109.84
N VAL A 1146 32.95 -28.84 -110.18
CA VAL A 1146 33.27 -27.45 -110.50
C VAL A 1146 33.90 -27.42 -111.90
N VAL A 1147 33.44 -26.49 -112.73
CA VAL A 1147 33.96 -26.31 -114.08
C VAL A 1147 35.30 -25.58 -114.00
N VAL A 1148 36.29 -26.06 -114.74
CA VAL A 1148 37.63 -25.50 -114.83
C VAL A 1148 37.94 -25.20 -116.29
N THR A 1149 38.16 -23.94 -116.61
CA THR A 1149 38.53 -23.53 -117.97
C THR A 1149 40.02 -23.26 -118.05
N VAL A 1150 40.73 -24.03 -118.88
CA VAL A 1150 42.17 -23.89 -119.17
C VAL A 1150 42.32 -23.35 -120.58
N ARG A 1151 43.05 -22.25 -120.75
CA ARG A 1151 43.19 -21.53 -122.05
C ARG A 1151 44.56 -21.72 -122.70
N ASP A 1152 44.61 -21.59 -124.04
CA ASP A 1152 45.82 -21.68 -124.88
C ASP A 1152 46.88 -20.65 -124.49
N VAL A 1153 48.15 -21.02 -124.68
CA VAL A 1153 49.25 -20.07 -124.62
C VAL A 1153 49.14 -19.13 -125.83
N PRO A 1154 49.07 -17.80 -125.65
CA PRO A 1154 48.95 -16.84 -126.74
C PRO A 1154 50.10 -16.94 -127.78
N ILE A 1155 49.80 -16.64 -129.05
CA ILE A 1155 50.81 -16.63 -130.14
C ILE A 1155 51.76 -15.44 -129.97
N THR A 1156 53.05 -15.70 -130.07
CA THR A 1156 54.11 -14.68 -130.04
C THR A 1156 55.18 -14.99 -131.09
N GLY A 1157 55.74 -13.95 -131.71
CA GLY A 1157 56.91 -14.06 -132.58
C GLY A 1157 56.72 -14.76 -133.94
N LEU A 1158 55.56 -14.60 -134.59
CA LEU A 1158 55.34 -15.11 -135.96
C LEU A 1158 56.33 -14.48 -136.96
N GLN A 1159 56.95 -15.30 -137.81
CA GLN A 1159 57.85 -14.87 -138.89
C GLN A 1159 57.55 -15.64 -140.17
N ALA A 1160 57.76 -15.01 -141.34
CA ALA A 1160 57.53 -15.58 -142.66
C ALA A 1160 58.77 -15.46 -143.56
N ALA A 1161 59.23 -16.57 -144.12
CA ALA A 1161 60.36 -16.64 -145.05
C ALA A 1161 59.95 -17.32 -146.36
N ASN A 1162 60.63 -16.99 -147.45
CA ASN A 1162 60.41 -17.62 -148.74
C ASN A 1162 61.71 -17.83 -149.51
N SER A 1163 61.72 -18.74 -150.48
CA SER A 1163 62.91 -19.11 -151.26
C SER A 1163 63.13 -18.28 -152.54
N SER A 1164 62.46 -17.14 -152.70
CA SER A 1164 62.60 -16.28 -153.88
C SER A 1164 63.86 -15.37 -153.79
N PRO A 1165 64.36 -14.81 -154.91
CA PRO A 1165 63.81 -14.86 -156.27
C PRO A 1165 63.91 -16.23 -156.96
N LYS A 1166 62.89 -16.62 -157.74
CA LYS A 1166 62.85 -17.88 -158.52
C LYS A 1166 62.27 -17.62 -159.92
N PRO A 1167 62.75 -18.27 -161.00
CA PRO A 1167 62.15 -18.10 -162.33
C PRO A 1167 60.67 -18.55 -162.39
N VAL A 1168 59.86 -17.89 -163.23
CA VAL A 1168 58.47 -18.28 -163.55
C VAL A 1168 58.34 -19.78 -163.81
N GLY A 1169 57.33 -20.41 -163.20
CA GLY A 1169 57.10 -21.85 -163.30
C GLY A 1169 57.91 -22.72 -162.33
N SER A 1170 58.83 -22.15 -161.55
CA SER A 1170 59.51 -22.86 -160.44
C SER A 1170 58.75 -22.70 -159.12
N ALA A 1171 58.72 -23.74 -158.30
CA ALA A 1171 58.10 -23.69 -156.97
C ALA A 1171 58.91 -22.80 -156.01
N VAL A 1172 58.26 -21.81 -155.41
CA VAL A 1172 58.75 -21.05 -154.26
C VAL A 1172 58.31 -21.76 -152.98
N SER A 1173 59.26 -22.09 -152.12
CA SER A 1173 58.98 -22.62 -150.79
C SER A 1173 58.78 -21.47 -149.80
N PHE A 1174 57.77 -21.60 -148.95
CA PHE A 1174 57.39 -20.68 -147.88
C PHE A 1174 57.49 -21.39 -146.54
N THR A 1175 58.03 -20.71 -145.53
CA THR A 1175 58.17 -21.22 -144.16
C THR A 1175 57.74 -20.17 -143.16
N ALA A 1176 56.91 -20.57 -142.20
CA ALA A 1176 56.49 -19.78 -141.06
C ALA A 1176 56.97 -20.41 -139.76
N THR A 1177 57.42 -19.57 -138.83
CA THR A 1177 57.86 -19.97 -137.48
C THR A 1177 57.25 -19.04 -136.43
N ILE A 1178 57.06 -19.53 -135.21
CA ILE A 1178 56.59 -18.74 -134.05
C ILE A 1178 57.58 -18.86 -132.90
N GLY A 1179 57.66 -17.84 -132.05
CA GLY A 1179 58.45 -17.84 -130.81
C GLY A 1179 57.75 -18.51 -129.63
N GLY A 1180 56.41 -18.53 -129.63
CA GLY A 1180 55.59 -19.21 -128.63
C GLY A 1180 54.11 -19.23 -129.03
N GLY A 1181 53.38 -20.22 -128.54
CA GLY A 1181 51.96 -20.42 -128.85
C GLY A 1181 51.63 -21.89 -129.02
N THR A 1182 50.50 -22.33 -128.48
CA THR A 1182 50.01 -23.72 -128.60
C THR A 1182 48.83 -23.80 -129.57
N GLY A 1183 48.67 -24.93 -130.27
CA GLY A 1183 47.51 -25.15 -131.16
C GLY A 1183 47.44 -24.22 -132.39
N VAL A 1184 48.59 -23.75 -132.89
CA VAL A 1184 48.65 -22.73 -133.94
C VAL A 1184 48.49 -23.34 -135.35
N SER A 1185 47.57 -22.81 -136.13
CA SER A 1185 47.34 -23.14 -137.54
C SER A 1185 47.82 -22.02 -138.45
N TYR A 1186 48.45 -22.35 -139.58
CA TYR A 1186 49.00 -21.37 -140.52
C TYR A 1186 48.25 -21.42 -141.85
N THR A 1187 47.79 -20.27 -142.31
CA THR A 1187 47.24 -20.09 -143.65
C THR A 1187 48.08 -19.09 -144.43
N TRP A 1188 48.38 -19.42 -145.67
CA TRP A 1188 49.12 -18.56 -146.59
C TRP A 1188 48.19 -18.00 -147.64
N ALA A 1189 48.30 -16.70 -147.92
CA ALA A 1189 47.78 -16.10 -149.14
C ALA A 1189 49.00 -15.69 -149.97
N PHE A 1190 49.24 -16.32 -151.12
CA PHE A 1190 50.52 -16.17 -151.85
C PHE A 1190 50.63 -14.87 -152.66
N GLY A 1191 49.55 -14.08 -152.73
CA GLY A 1191 49.55 -12.75 -153.36
C GLY A 1191 49.12 -12.74 -154.83
N ASP A 1192 48.84 -13.90 -155.44
CA ASP A 1192 48.33 -14.05 -156.82
C ASP A 1192 46.86 -14.52 -156.88
N GLY A 1193 46.17 -14.47 -155.73
CA GLY A 1193 44.80 -14.98 -155.56
C GLY A 1193 44.71 -16.44 -155.13
N SER A 1194 45.83 -17.17 -155.10
CA SER A 1194 45.90 -18.52 -154.54
C SER A 1194 46.23 -18.51 -153.04
N GLY A 1195 45.90 -19.61 -152.37
CA GLY A 1195 46.18 -19.81 -150.95
C GLY A 1195 46.87 -21.15 -150.70
N GLY A 1196 47.62 -21.20 -149.60
CA GLY A 1196 48.25 -22.40 -149.08
C GLY A 1196 47.92 -22.59 -147.60
N SER A 1197 48.28 -23.74 -147.06
CA SER A 1197 48.15 -24.02 -145.63
C SER A 1197 49.35 -24.78 -145.12
N GLY A 1198 49.57 -24.73 -143.80
CA GLY A 1198 50.71 -25.34 -143.15
C GLY A 1198 51.85 -24.35 -142.91
N ALA A 1199 52.66 -24.64 -141.89
CA ALA A 1199 53.82 -23.81 -141.55
C ALA A 1199 54.84 -23.78 -142.70
N ASN A 1200 54.94 -24.85 -143.47
CA ASN A 1200 55.70 -24.90 -144.72
C ASN A 1200 54.74 -25.12 -145.89
N ALA A 1201 54.88 -24.34 -146.95
CA ALA A 1201 54.08 -24.48 -148.15
C ALA A 1201 54.95 -24.27 -149.41
N GLN A 1202 54.52 -24.78 -150.56
CA GLN A 1202 55.16 -24.50 -151.84
C GLN A 1202 54.11 -23.95 -152.81
N HIS A 1203 54.49 -22.95 -153.59
CA HIS A 1203 53.62 -22.37 -154.61
C HIS A 1203 54.40 -22.00 -155.85
N THR A 1204 53.83 -22.24 -157.02
CA THR A 1204 54.42 -21.92 -158.32
C THR A 1204 53.60 -20.82 -158.96
N TYR A 1205 54.23 -19.68 -159.24
CA TYR A 1205 53.56 -18.55 -159.87
C TYR A 1205 53.64 -18.67 -161.40
N ALA A 1206 52.50 -18.47 -162.06
CA ALA A 1206 52.36 -18.68 -163.52
C ALA A 1206 52.83 -17.48 -164.36
N SER A 1207 53.18 -16.36 -163.74
CA SER A 1207 53.62 -15.14 -164.43
C SER A 1207 54.71 -14.44 -163.63
N ALA A 1208 55.61 -13.74 -164.32
CA ALA A 1208 56.65 -12.95 -163.67
C ALA A 1208 56.01 -11.77 -162.93
N GLY A 1209 56.47 -11.49 -161.72
CA GLY A 1209 55.88 -10.48 -160.87
C GLY A 1209 56.44 -10.49 -159.45
N THR A 1210 56.19 -9.40 -158.72
CA THR A 1210 56.43 -9.37 -157.28
C THR A 1210 55.09 -9.58 -156.56
N TYR A 1211 55.00 -10.66 -155.80
CA TYR A 1211 53.83 -11.03 -155.01
C TYR A 1211 54.13 -10.84 -153.53
N THR A 1212 53.13 -10.46 -152.73
CA THR A 1212 53.28 -10.44 -151.27
C THR A 1212 52.53 -11.63 -150.69
N ALA A 1213 53.28 -12.63 -150.23
CA ALA A 1213 52.70 -13.78 -149.55
C ALA A 1213 52.52 -13.47 -148.07
N ILE A 1214 51.33 -13.67 -147.51
CA ILE A 1214 51.05 -13.42 -146.09
C ILE A 1214 50.78 -14.76 -145.41
N VAL A 1215 51.53 -15.07 -144.35
CA VAL A 1215 51.13 -16.14 -143.43
C VAL A 1215 50.33 -15.57 -142.28
N THR A 1216 49.21 -16.19 -141.97
CA THR A 1216 48.41 -15.92 -140.77
C THR A 1216 48.47 -17.15 -139.86
N ALA A 1217 49.03 -16.98 -138.66
CA ALA A 1217 49.07 -17.98 -137.61
C ALA A 1217 47.93 -17.73 -136.62
N THR A 1218 47.08 -18.73 -136.37
CA THR A 1218 45.87 -18.60 -135.54
C THR A 1218 45.73 -19.75 -134.54
N ASN A 1219 45.44 -19.43 -133.27
CA ASN A 1219 45.03 -20.37 -132.23
C ASN A 1219 43.80 -19.84 -131.48
N THR A 1220 43.30 -20.58 -130.48
CA THR A 1220 42.07 -20.18 -129.77
C THR A 1220 42.26 -18.95 -128.88
N SER A 1221 43.50 -18.55 -128.61
CA SER A 1221 43.86 -17.32 -127.89
C SER A 1221 44.03 -16.09 -128.82
N GLY A 1222 44.08 -16.26 -130.14
CA GLY A 1222 44.13 -15.16 -131.12
C GLY A 1222 44.76 -15.51 -132.48
N SER A 1223 44.82 -14.53 -133.39
CA SER A 1223 45.44 -14.64 -134.73
C SER A 1223 46.49 -13.56 -134.93
N THR A 1224 47.57 -13.87 -135.65
CA THR A 1224 48.66 -12.94 -136.00
C THR A 1224 49.08 -13.21 -137.45
N ALA A 1225 49.34 -12.18 -138.26
CA ALA A 1225 49.73 -12.34 -139.66
C ALA A 1225 51.01 -11.57 -140.00
N VAL A 1226 51.87 -12.15 -140.86
CA VAL A 1226 53.14 -11.55 -141.30
C VAL A 1226 53.32 -11.73 -142.81
N PRO A 1227 53.61 -10.66 -143.57
CA PRO A 1227 53.92 -10.72 -145.00
C PRO A 1227 55.37 -11.14 -145.27
N THR A 1228 55.61 -11.70 -146.46
CA THR A 1228 56.93 -11.93 -147.05
C THR A 1228 56.84 -11.64 -148.55
N VAL A 1229 57.82 -10.91 -149.09
CA VAL A 1229 57.82 -10.49 -150.50
C VAL A 1229 58.46 -11.57 -151.35
N VAL A 1230 57.79 -11.92 -152.44
CA VAL A 1230 58.16 -13.00 -153.36
C VAL A 1230 58.41 -12.41 -154.72
N THR A 1231 59.59 -12.61 -155.28
CA THR A 1231 59.91 -12.15 -156.64
C THR A 1231 60.01 -13.35 -157.57
N VAL A 1232 59.18 -13.39 -158.61
CA VAL A 1232 59.15 -14.47 -159.62
C VAL A 1232 59.47 -13.95 -161.01
#